data_AF-A0A3C1VFP1-F1
#
_entry.id   AF-A0A3C1VFP1-F1
#
_cell.length_a   1.000
_cell.length_b   1.000
_cell.length_c   1.000
_cell.angle_alpha   90.00
_cell.angle_beta   90.00
_cell.angle_gamma   90.00
#
_symmetry.space_group_name_H-M   'P 1'
#
loop_
_entity.id
_entity.type
_entity.pdbx_description
1 polymer ?
#
loop_
_entity_poly.entity_id
_entity_poly.type
_entity_poly.pdbx_seq_one_letter_code
_entity_poly.pdbx_strand_id
1 'polypeptide(L)'
;MHGNLPKADWFLNKTLPGRPDIVIRQLIKSGNDGHVFKGHADSIVRDWACKVIPRTNLVIEDGREVWRSEVLKANSLTNTAVVKFEQQIEDWKDVEAGVDCVVLVSEFVEGCDLKDFIAKNKGKVTVSFVTSFLSTTLNLFIEMKVRGVTHGDLHAGNILVQERPVYDRLGPRYVFRVTDFGVAEATSDRRFKDDFDQLADILRQLLEQVAYTAGSLKEKFTFNVLNDKFLARYLTERDTTREPYARQPEALFQHLQEIETEFDKYAGEGSRLLTPFDFLNCEQIGDNESLLKCLYSDRFLGLDDIRGRNNVVVTGPRGCGKSTVFKSLSLHHKSQVGEDIPAETKFFGVYYRCLDLYFTFPRYEAPTRPEAIDIPVHFVTATLLAGFCDVFERWALRYFPEEYRASESKVAIKLWDILGIEPPKEPGAETLRAVAAELQKQRRKAAERQQFAHDTKRGIGRCWGVDILQRACEALIKFFSFSNNLPVYFFIDDYSAPKVAKALQSSLNRIFMQRNPHCFFKLSTDSPVSFSTGDMDGVEYVEGREFFMLNLGLVYLHDETDKKRAFIEDVFRRRLSAVENYPAKDIDELVGSNPSQNWNEDAKQIRRAKKITIWGKESLANLCSGDVHYVINLVASMVNAAGGEVQLRQSKNTPKVLANVQDKCIREEAGEFLRNLKGSCEYGDKLVAIASAFGIVANSYLKFRISTNVKGKPPWQACRIEPHAALSLTPAAQKLYDELLRYSVFIEDYRGKSRRGKTVPRLCLRRFLVPYFNLTFSNRDSIPLEPIDVELLLTDPDKFESKFRRKSPDEHREGELPLRSGKTI
;
A
#
# COMPACT_ATOMS: atom_id res chain seq x y z
N MET A 1 19.19 -23.98 34.94
CA MET A 1 20.40 -24.10 35.79
C MET A 1 20.81 -25.56 35.80
N HIS A 2 21.81 -25.94 35.00
CA HIS A 2 22.55 -27.20 35.18
C HIS A 2 24.04 -26.83 35.10
N GLY A 3 24.69 -26.75 36.26
CA GLY A 3 25.92 -25.99 36.46
C GLY A 3 27.03 -26.80 37.12
N ASN A 4 27.22 -28.06 36.69
CA ASN A 4 28.35 -28.90 37.09
C ASN A 4 29.01 -29.51 35.85
N LEU A 5 29.59 -28.68 34.98
CA LEU A 5 30.43 -29.16 33.89
C LEU A 5 31.86 -29.42 34.41
N PRO A 6 32.47 -30.57 34.12
CA PRO A 6 33.89 -30.80 34.38
C PRO A 6 34.76 -29.76 33.66
N LYS A 7 35.98 -29.50 34.15
CA LYS A 7 36.90 -28.58 33.46
C LYS A 7 37.24 -29.11 32.07
N ALA A 8 37.01 -28.32 31.02
CA ALA A 8 37.24 -28.74 29.64
C ALA A 8 38.67 -29.22 29.35
N ASP A 9 39.68 -28.61 29.99
CA ASP A 9 41.09 -28.98 29.86
C ASP A 9 41.38 -30.44 30.25
N TRP A 10 40.50 -31.04 31.06
CA TRP A 10 40.65 -32.42 31.49
C TRP A 10 40.49 -33.43 30.36
N PHE A 11 39.81 -33.06 29.27
CA PHE A 11 39.59 -33.92 28.11
C PHE A 11 40.60 -33.69 26.98
N LEU A 12 41.31 -32.55 26.97
CA LEU A 12 42.24 -32.20 25.90
C LEU A 12 43.43 -33.16 25.84
N ASN A 13 43.79 -33.55 24.62
CA ASN A 13 44.86 -34.50 24.28
C ASN A 13 44.68 -35.93 24.84
N LYS A 14 43.47 -36.29 25.29
CA LYS A 14 43.13 -37.66 25.68
C LYS A 14 42.42 -38.39 24.55
N THR A 15 42.58 -39.71 24.52
CA THR A 15 41.86 -40.62 23.62
C THR A 15 40.48 -40.96 24.17
N LEU A 16 39.49 -41.17 23.29
CA LEU A 16 38.19 -41.68 23.72
C LEU A 16 38.31 -43.15 24.20
N PRO A 17 37.67 -43.53 25.32
CA PRO A 17 37.81 -44.88 25.89
C PRO A 17 37.46 -46.04 24.93
N GLY A 18 36.33 -46.01 24.21
CA GLY A 18 35.98 -47.04 23.20
C GLY A 18 36.40 -46.72 21.78
N ARG A 19 36.95 -45.52 21.54
CA ARG A 19 37.51 -45.08 20.24
C ARG A 19 38.93 -44.53 20.43
N PRO A 20 39.91 -45.38 20.78
CA PRO A 20 41.27 -44.93 21.08
C PRO A 20 41.98 -44.32 19.86
N ASP A 21 41.45 -44.54 18.65
CA ASP A 21 41.88 -43.88 17.43
C ASP A 21 41.54 -42.39 17.39
N ILE A 22 40.58 -41.90 18.18
CA ILE A 22 40.18 -40.49 18.24
C ILE A 22 40.83 -39.82 19.44
N VAL A 23 41.64 -38.77 19.17
CA VAL A 23 42.23 -37.90 20.20
C VAL A 23 41.48 -36.58 20.25
N ILE A 24 41.02 -36.16 21.43
CA ILE A 24 40.39 -34.85 21.64
C ILE A 24 41.44 -33.74 21.48
N ARG A 25 41.29 -32.86 20.50
CA ARG A 25 42.30 -31.83 20.17
C ARG A 25 41.91 -30.43 20.65
N GLN A 26 40.65 -30.04 20.49
CA GLN A 26 40.23 -28.66 20.71
C GLN A 26 38.82 -28.59 21.27
N LEU A 27 38.59 -27.71 22.25
CA LEU A 27 37.24 -27.33 22.68
C LEU A 27 36.61 -26.40 21.63
N ILE A 28 35.42 -26.76 21.14
CA ILE A 28 34.67 -25.98 20.16
C ILE A 28 33.67 -25.06 20.86
N LYS A 29 32.84 -25.62 21.76
CA LYS A 29 31.79 -24.86 22.45
C LYS A 29 31.41 -25.53 23.76
N SER A 30 30.95 -24.74 24.72
CA SER A 30 30.34 -25.20 25.96
C SER A 30 28.87 -24.78 26.00
N GLY A 31 27.98 -25.74 26.22
CA GLY A 31 26.55 -25.50 26.42
C GLY A 31 26.17 -25.56 27.90
N ASN A 32 24.86 -25.63 28.17
CA ASN A 32 24.37 -25.87 29.54
C ASN A 32 24.59 -27.33 29.96
N ASP A 33 24.45 -28.26 29.01
CA ASP A 33 24.38 -29.69 29.35
C ASP A 33 25.69 -30.43 29.06
N GLY A 34 26.61 -29.87 28.25
CA GLY A 34 27.87 -30.52 27.93
C GLY A 34 28.89 -29.65 27.17
N HIS A 35 30.06 -30.22 26.92
CA HIS A 35 31.13 -29.66 26.11
C HIS A 35 31.20 -30.34 24.74
N VAL A 36 31.37 -29.58 23.67
CA VAL A 36 31.63 -30.11 22.32
C VAL A 36 33.09 -29.89 21.98
N PHE A 37 33.79 -30.98 21.66
CA PHE A 37 35.19 -30.97 21.25
C PHE A 37 35.35 -31.42 19.80
N LYS A 38 36.44 -30.98 19.17
CA LYS A 38 36.96 -31.54 17.92
C LYS A 38 37.93 -32.67 18.28
N GLY A 39 37.56 -33.89 17.93
CA GLY A 39 38.43 -35.08 17.98
C GLY A 39 39.07 -35.33 16.62
N HIS A 40 40.28 -35.87 16.59
CA HIS A 40 40.98 -36.22 15.35
C HIS A 40 41.39 -37.68 15.36
N ALA A 41 41.08 -38.40 14.29
CA ALA A 41 41.55 -39.76 14.05
C ALA A 41 42.68 -39.77 13.03
N ASP A 42 43.91 -39.93 13.51
CA ASP A 42 45.13 -39.92 12.67
C ASP A 42 45.13 -41.08 11.65
N SER A 43 44.51 -42.22 11.99
CA SER A 43 44.46 -43.43 11.16
C SER A 43 43.72 -43.26 9.83
N ILE A 44 42.73 -42.37 9.80
CA ILE A 44 41.88 -42.09 8.62
C ILE A 44 41.90 -40.62 8.23
N VAL A 45 42.73 -39.81 8.90
CA VAL A 45 42.87 -38.35 8.72
C VAL A 45 41.51 -37.67 8.70
N ARG A 46 40.70 -37.90 9.74
CA ARG A 46 39.32 -37.41 9.82
C ARG A 46 39.02 -36.78 11.17
N ASP A 47 38.28 -35.68 11.12
CA ASP A 47 37.80 -34.97 12.30
C ASP A 47 36.39 -35.42 12.71
N TRP A 48 36.17 -35.43 14.02
CA TRP A 48 34.93 -35.83 14.69
C TRP A 48 34.47 -34.77 15.68
N ALA A 49 33.15 -34.62 15.84
CA ALA A 49 32.56 -33.84 16.91
C ALA A 49 32.26 -34.76 18.10
N CYS A 50 32.84 -34.46 19.26
CA CYS A 50 32.68 -35.25 20.48
C CYS A 50 31.95 -34.41 21.53
N LYS A 51 30.65 -34.67 21.72
CA LYS A 51 29.81 -33.99 22.72
C LYS A 51 29.86 -34.78 24.03
N VAL A 52 30.59 -34.24 25.00
CA VAL A 52 30.80 -34.80 26.34
C VAL A 52 29.75 -34.23 27.30
N ILE A 53 28.91 -35.10 27.84
CA ILE A 53 27.76 -34.76 28.68
C ILE A 53 27.92 -35.44 30.03
N PRO A 54 28.00 -34.69 31.15
CA PRO A 54 28.00 -35.30 32.48
C PRO A 54 26.73 -36.13 32.70
N ARG A 55 26.85 -37.33 33.27
CA ARG A 55 25.67 -38.18 33.51
C ARG A 55 24.64 -37.52 34.41
N THR A 56 25.06 -36.64 35.31
CA THR A 56 24.17 -35.84 36.16
C THR A 56 23.28 -34.87 35.38
N ASN A 57 23.64 -34.54 34.14
CA ASN A 57 22.86 -33.67 33.26
C ASN A 57 21.95 -34.47 32.30
N LEU A 58 22.05 -35.80 32.29
CA LEU A 58 21.21 -36.65 31.43
C LEU A 58 19.83 -36.85 32.05
N VAL A 59 18.79 -36.61 31.26
CA VAL A 59 17.40 -36.80 31.69
C VAL A 59 17.00 -38.27 31.55
N ILE A 60 16.49 -38.84 32.65
CA ILE A 60 15.92 -40.19 32.71
C ILE A 60 14.48 -40.06 33.22
N GLU A 61 13.50 -40.48 32.41
CA GLU A 61 12.07 -40.49 32.77
C GLU A 61 11.56 -41.93 32.67
N ASP A 62 10.83 -42.39 33.69
CA ASP A 62 10.25 -43.76 33.77
C ASP A 62 11.23 -44.89 33.41
N GLY A 63 12.51 -44.74 33.79
CA GLY A 63 13.57 -45.71 33.51
C GLY A 63 14.07 -45.72 32.05
N ARG A 64 13.64 -44.77 31.22
CA ARG A 64 14.11 -44.59 29.84
C ARG A 64 15.10 -43.44 29.75
N GLU A 65 16.20 -43.66 29.04
CA GLU A 65 17.22 -42.65 28.75
C GLU A 65 16.72 -41.72 27.64
N VAL A 66 15.96 -40.69 28.02
CA VAL A 66 15.24 -39.77 27.12
C VAL A 66 16.20 -39.03 26.17
N TRP A 67 17.42 -38.73 26.62
CA TRP A 67 18.46 -38.10 25.82
C TRP A 67 18.90 -38.93 24.60
N ARG A 68 18.73 -40.26 24.60
CA ARG A 68 19.02 -41.10 23.42
C ARG A 68 18.07 -40.81 22.25
N SER A 69 16.93 -40.16 22.52
CA SER A 69 15.99 -39.74 21.47
C SER A 69 16.64 -38.79 20.46
N GLU A 70 17.57 -37.92 20.88
CA GLU A 70 18.34 -37.03 19.99
C GLU A 70 19.07 -37.84 18.91
N VAL A 71 19.84 -38.85 19.34
CA VAL A 71 20.61 -39.74 18.47
C VAL A 71 19.69 -40.55 17.57
N LEU A 72 18.63 -41.13 18.14
CA LEU A 72 17.68 -41.98 17.40
C LEU A 72 16.93 -41.18 16.33
N LYS A 73 16.44 -39.98 16.64
CA LYS A 73 15.77 -39.10 15.68
C LYS A 73 16.72 -38.72 14.55
N ALA A 74 17.91 -38.22 14.88
CA ALA A 74 18.90 -37.81 13.88
C ALA A 74 19.28 -38.96 12.95
N ASN A 75 19.57 -40.15 13.50
CA ASN A 75 19.98 -41.33 12.72
C ASN A 75 18.81 -42.02 12.00
N SER A 76 17.57 -41.80 12.42
CA SER A 76 16.39 -42.29 11.69
C SER A 76 16.12 -41.55 10.38
N LEU A 77 16.69 -40.36 10.18
CA LEU A 77 16.55 -39.58 8.95
C LEU A 77 17.65 -40.00 7.95
N THR A 78 17.45 -39.80 6.65
CA THR A 78 18.45 -40.08 5.60
C THR A 78 18.93 -38.82 4.88
N ASN A 79 18.28 -37.68 5.11
CA ASN A 79 18.68 -36.39 4.56
C ASN A 79 20.10 -36.02 5.01
N THR A 80 20.93 -35.63 4.04
CA THR A 80 22.33 -35.25 4.21
C THR A 80 22.52 -33.94 4.97
N ALA A 81 21.45 -33.16 5.12
CA ALA A 81 21.44 -31.99 5.99
C ALA A 81 21.46 -32.36 7.48
N VAL A 82 21.19 -33.60 7.87
CA VAL A 82 21.19 -34.00 9.29
C VAL A 82 22.55 -34.52 9.70
N VAL A 83 23.14 -33.94 10.75
CA VAL A 83 24.38 -34.45 11.36
C VAL A 83 24.11 -35.80 12.00
N LYS A 84 24.82 -36.84 11.53
CA LYS A 84 24.66 -38.21 12.02
C LYS A 84 25.62 -38.52 13.15
N PHE A 85 25.12 -39.29 14.10
CA PHE A 85 25.90 -39.84 15.20
C PHE A 85 26.38 -41.25 14.85
N GLU A 86 27.55 -41.62 15.36
CA GLU A 86 27.97 -43.02 15.35
C GLU A 86 27.06 -43.89 16.21
N GLN A 87 26.95 -45.17 15.87
CA GLN A 87 26.04 -46.10 16.55
C GLN A 87 26.45 -46.42 18.00
N GLN A 88 27.72 -46.22 18.34
CA GLN A 88 28.25 -46.47 19.67
C GLN A 88 28.26 -45.18 20.49
N ILE A 89 27.60 -45.23 21.65
CA ILE A 89 27.65 -44.16 22.64
C ILE A 89 28.72 -44.53 23.65
N GLU A 90 29.63 -43.60 23.91
CA GLU A 90 30.86 -43.85 24.67
C GLU A 90 30.71 -43.46 26.14
N ASP A 91 31.29 -44.26 27.02
CA ASP A 91 31.36 -43.98 28.45
C ASP A 91 32.73 -43.46 28.84
N TRP A 92 32.77 -42.30 29.48
CA TRP A 92 33.99 -41.71 30.01
C TRP A 92 33.90 -41.62 31.53
N LYS A 93 34.56 -42.57 32.21
CA LYS A 93 34.61 -42.66 33.67
C LYS A 93 36.03 -42.55 34.20
N ASP A 94 36.23 -41.66 35.15
CA ASP A 94 37.45 -41.55 35.95
C ASP A 94 37.06 -41.25 37.40
N VAL A 95 37.24 -42.25 38.25
CA VAL A 95 36.83 -42.21 39.66
C VAL A 95 37.73 -41.28 40.48
N GLU A 96 39.01 -41.15 40.12
CA GLU A 96 39.97 -40.28 40.83
C GLU A 96 39.76 -38.80 40.49
N ALA A 97 39.36 -38.51 39.26
CA ALA A 97 39.04 -37.16 38.80
C ALA A 97 37.57 -36.75 39.03
N GLY A 98 36.72 -37.66 39.54
CA GLY A 98 35.29 -37.42 39.78
C GLY A 98 34.48 -37.20 38.51
N VAL A 99 34.89 -37.80 37.39
CA VAL A 99 34.24 -37.61 36.09
C VAL A 99 33.45 -38.85 35.68
N ASP A 100 32.16 -38.66 35.44
CA ASP A 100 31.27 -39.66 34.86
C ASP A 100 30.43 -38.99 33.76
N CYS A 101 30.85 -39.22 32.51
CA CYS A 101 30.27 -38.59 31.33
C CYS A 101 29.89 -39.62 30.28
N VAL A 102 28.93 -39.24 29.45
CA VAL A 102 28.62 -39.90 28.18
C VAL A 102 29.19 -39.04 27.05
N VAL A 103 29.75 -39.67 26.02
CA VAL A 103 30.23 -38.98 24.83
C VAL A 103 29.43 -39.42 23.60
N LEU A 104 28.82 -38.44 22.93
CA LEU A 104 28.19 -38.63 21.63
C LEU A 104 29.21 -38.24 20.56
N VAL A 105 29.47 -39.17 19.64
CA VAL A 105 30.39 -38.95 18.52
C VAL A 105 29.57 -38.74 17.26
N SER A 106 29.79 -37.63 16.58
CA SER A 106 29.16 -37.30 15.29
C SER A 106 30.18 -36.77 14.29
N GLU A 107 29.78 -36.70 13.03
CA GLU A 107 30.63 -36.09 12.00
C GLU A 107 30.99 -34.64 12.35
N PHE A 108 32.25 -34.27 12.18
CA PHE A 108 32.65 -32.87 12.34
C PHE A 108 32.28 -32.08 11.08
N VAL A 109 31.45 -31.05 11.26
CA VAL A 109 31.10 -30.12 10.18
C VAL A 109 31.98 -28.88 10.29
N GLU A 110 32.88 -28.72 9.32
CA GLU A 110 33.76 -27.55 9.23
C GLU A 110 32.95 -26.27 8.96
N GLY A 111 32.93 -25.34 9.92
CA GLY A 111 32.14 -24.12 9.81
C GLY A 111 31.81 -23.47 11.16
N CYS A 112 30.72 -22.70 11.18
CA CYS A 112 30.15 -22.13 12.41
C CYS A 112 28.63 -22.27 12.41
N ASP A 113 28.00 -22.09 13.57
CA ASP A 113 26.54 -22.07 13.62
C ASP A 113 25.94 -20.83 12.92
N LEU A 114 24.69 -20.93 12.48
CA LEU A 114 24.01 -19.91 11.69
C LEU A 114 23.85 -18.60 12.48
N LYS A 115 23.67 -18.69 13.79
CA LYS A 115 23.61 -17.52 14.68
C LYS A 115 24.93 -16.73 14.64
N ASP A 116 26.06 -17.41 14.76
CA ASP A 116 27.39 -16.80 14.65
C ASP A 116 27.68 -16.31 13.23
N PHE A 117 27.21 -17.04 12.21
CA PHE A 117 27.34 -16.64 10.81
C PHE A 117 26.61 -15.32 10.53
N ILE A 118 25.35 -15.20 10.97
CA ILE A 118 24.52 -13.98 10.88
C ILE A 118 25.22 -12.82 11.59
N ALA A 119 25.77 -13.06 12.79
CA ALA A 119 26.46 -12.03 13.57
C ALA A 119 27.74 -11.51 12.88
N LYS A 120 28.49 -12.39 12.20
CA LYS A 120 29.72 -12.05 11.45
C LYS A 120 29.44 -11.41 10.08
N ASN A 121 28.30 -11.72 9.47
CA ASN A 121 27.95 -11.31 8.10
C ASN A 121 26.76 -10.34 8.04
N LYS A 122 26.63 -9.43 9.01
CA LYS A 122 25.56 -8.42 9.04
C LYS A 122 25.51 -7.62 7.75
N GLY A 123 24.32 -7.54 7.14
CA GLY A 123 24.10 -6.84 5.87
C GLY A 123 24.71 -7.51 4.63
N LYS A 124 25.32 -8.69 4.76
CA LYS A 124 25.97 -9.43 3.67
C LYS A 124 25.26 -10.73 3.30
N VAL A 125 24.15 -11.05 3.98
CA VAL A 125 23.33 -12.23 3.66
C VAL A 125 22.58 -11.93 2.36
N THR A 126 22.69 -12.83 1.37
CA THR A 126 22.03 -12.68 0.07
C THR A 126 20.69 -13.40 0.04
N VAL A 127 19.80 -13.01 -0.87
CA VAL A 127 18.52 -13.72 -1.08
C VAL A 127 18.76 -15.18 -1.49
N SER A 128 19.78 -15.45 -2.30
CA SER A 128 20.18 -16.81 -2.69
C SER A 128 20.62 -17.69 -1.51
N PHE A 129 21.26 -17.10 -0.50
CA PHE A 129 21.60 -17.80 0.74
C PHE A 129 20.32 -18.19 1.49
N VAL A 130 19.35 -17.27 1.60
CA VAL A 130 18.07 -17.51 2.28
C VAL A 130 17.23 -18.57 1.56
N THR A 131 17.14 -18.51 0.23
CA THR A 131 16.40 -19.52 -0.55
C THR A 131 17.07 -20.88 -0.43
N SER A 132 18.40 -20.96 -0.51
CA SER A 132 19.14 -22.21 -0.31
C SER A 132 18.89 -22.80 1.08
N PHE A 133 18.89 -21.97 2.13
CA PHE A 133 18.57 -22.39 3.49
C PHE A 133 17.15 -22.97 3.57
N LEU A 134 16.15 -22.22 3.10
CA LEU A 134 14.76 -22.65 3.11
C LEU A 134 14.56 -23.94 2.32
N SER A 135 15.18 -24.09 1.14
CA SER A 135 15.13 -25.33 0.37
C SER A 135 15.69 -26.51 1.16
N THR A 136 16.85 -26.35 1.82
CA THR A 136 17.44 -27.42 2.65
C THR A 136 16.52 -27.80 3.81
N THR A 137 16.00 -26.83 4.54
CA THR A 137 15.17 -27.09 5.73
C THR A 137 13.78 -27.61 5.37
N LEU A 138 13.12 -27.09 4.33
CA LEU A 138 11.83 -27.61 3.88
C LEU A 138 11.96 -29.05 3.36
N ASN A 139 13.03 -29.37 2.62
CA ASN A 139 13.31 -30.75 2.20
C ASN A 139 13.53 -31.69 3.39
N LEU A 140 14.16 -31.20 4.47
CA LEU A 140 14.26 -31.94 5.73
C LEU A 140 12.88 -32.12 6.39
N PHE A 141 12.03 -31.09 6.40
CA PHE A 141 10.68 -31.17 6.96
C PHE A 141 9.79 -32.17 6.23
N ILE A 142 9.97 -32.32 4.90
CA ILE A 142 9.29 -33.37 4.11
C ILE A 142 9.65 -34.75 4.66
N GLU A 143 10.94 -35.06 4.82
CA GLU A 143 11.34 -36.36 5.37
C GLU A 143 10.88 -36.56 6.81
N MET A 144 11.03 -35.53 7.65
CA MET A 144 10.58 -35.53 9.05
C MET A 144 9.09 -35.86 9.15
N LYS A 145 8.25 -35.24 8.31
CA LYS A 145 6.81 -35.51 8.22
C LYS A 145 6.53 -36.96 7.80
N VAL A 146 7.24 -37.47 6.79
CA VAL A 146 7.09 -38.86 6.32
C VAL A 146 7.48 -39.88 7.39
N ARG A 147 8.53 -39.60 8.18
CA ARG A 147 9.02 -40.51 9.23
C ARG A 147 8.38 -40.29 10.60
N GLY A 148 7.49 -39.30 10.74
CA GLY A 148 6.88 -38.94 12.03
C GLY A 148 7.87 -38.42 13.06
N VAL A 149 8.94 -37.76 12.61
CA VAL A 149 10.01 -37.20 13.44
C VAL A 149 9.85 -35.68 13.52
N THR A 150 10.00 -35.10 14.70
CA THR A 150 10.09 -33.64 14.90
C THR A 150 11.45 -33.28 15.48
N HIS A 151 11.95 -32.09 15.15
CA HIS A 151 13.19 -31.58 15.71
C HIS A 151 12.94 -31.16 17.16
N GLY A 152 11.94 -30.31 17.39
CA GLY A 152 11.47 -29.93 18.73
C GLY A 152 12.36 -28.93 19.47
N ASP A 153 13.39 -28.39 18.81
CA ASP A 153 14.29 -27.34 19.32
C ASP A 153 15.08 -26.67 18.18
N LEU A 154 14.39 -26.40 17.06
CA LEU A 154 15.05 -25.79 15.91
C LEU A 154 15.31 -24.30 16.20
N HIS A 155 16.57 -23.89 16.14
CA HIS A 155 16.95 -22.48 16.19
C HIS A 155 18.28 -22.27 15.44
N ALA A 156 18.65 -21.03 15.16
CA ALA A 156 19.87 -20.69 14.41
C ALA A 156 21.19 -21.19 15.06
N GLY A 157 21.15 -21.64 16.31
CA GLY A 157 22.31 -22.23 16.99
C GLY A 157 22.51 -23.72 16.67
N ASN A 158 21.45 -24.41 16.25
CA ASN A 158 21.43 -25.84 15.92
C ASN A 158 21.54 -26.09 14.41
N ILE A 159 21.86 -25.04 13.65
CA ILE A 159 22.10 -25.11 12.20
C ILE A 159 23.54 -24.68 11.97
N LEU A 160 24.37 -25.58 11.47
CA LEU A 160 25.76 -25.34 11.09
C LEU A 160 25.81 -24.89 9.62
N VAL A 161 26.63 -23.88 9.35
CA VAL A 161 26.90 -23.37 8.00
C VAL A 161 28.30 -23.83 7.59
N GLN A 162 28.33 -24.81 6.68
CA GLN A 162 29.56 -25.33 6.09
C GLN A 162 29.88 -24.57 4.81
N GLU A 163 31.07 -24.00 4.73
CA GLU A 163 31.57 -23.40 3.48
C GLU A 163 32.27 -24.48 2.65
N ARG A 164 31.84 -24.66 1.40
CA ARG A 164 32.47 -25.62 0.51
C ARG A 164 33.86 -25.15 0.09
N PRO A 165 34.83 -26.07 -0.07
CA PRO A 165 36.15 -25.73 -0.57
C PRO A 165 36.11 -25.06 -1.94
N VAL A 166 37.02 -24.12 -2.19
CA VAL A 166 37.07 -23.30 -3.42
C VAL A 166 37.18 -24.11 -4.73
N TYR A 167 37.66 -25.36 -4.64
CA TYR A 167 37.75 -26.26 -5.78
C TYR A 167 36.42 -26.99 -6.11
N ASP A 168 35.46 -27.06 -5.18
CA ASP A 168 34.13 -27.60 -5.45
C ASP A 168 33.21 -26.49 -5.98
N ARG A 169 33.14 -26.40 -7.31
CA ARG A 169 32.33 -25.40 -8.03
C ARG A 169 30.91 -25.88 -8.34
N LEU A 170 30.58 -27.14 -8.05
CA LEU A 170 29.30 -27.77 -8.41
C LEU A 170 28.38 -27.82 -7.19
N GLY A 171 27.77 -26.67 -6.88
CA GLY A 171 26.77 -26.56 -5.80
C GLY A 171 26.74 -25.18 -5.15
N PRO A 172 25.81 -24.95 -4.21
CA PRO A 172 25.80 -23.73 -3.42
C PRO A 172 27.07 -23.64 -2.56
N ARG A 173 27.62 -22.42 -2.46
CA ARG A 173 28.84 -22.14 -1.66
C ARG A 173 28.70 -22.57 -0.20
N TYR A 174 27.50 -22.42 0.35
CA TYR A 174 27.18 -22.77 1.73
C TYR A 174 26.24 -23.97 1.77
N VAL A 175 26.51 -24.90 2.68
CA VAL A 175 25.67 -26.07 2.97
C VAL A 175 25.21 -25.98 4.41
N PHE A 176 23.93 -26.25 4.65
CA PHE A 176 23.33 -26.19 5.97
C PHE A 176 23.25 -27.59 6.59
N ARG A 177 23.72 -27.74 7.82
CA ARG A 177 23.70 -29.00 8.58
C ARG A 177 22.96 -28.81 9.91
N VAL A 178 21.86 -29.51 10.12
CA VAL A 178 21.01 -29.47 11.30
C VAL A 178 21.48 -30.51 12.31
N THR A 179 21.64 -30.10 13.56
CA THR A 179 22.12 -30.91 14.68
C THR A 179 21.25 -30.72 15.92
N ASP A 180 21.56 -31.41 17.03
CA ASP A 180 20.90 -31.23 18.33
C ASP A 180 19.36 -31.36 18.28
N PHE A 181 18.87 -32.52 17.84
CA PHE A 181 17.42 -32.84 17.83
C PHE A 181 16.89 -32.97 19.26
N GLY A 182 16.19 -31.94 19.74
CA GLY A 182 15.66 -31.88 21.10
C GLY A 182 14.60 -32.93 21.46
N VAL A 183 14.35 -33.04 22.77
CA VAL A 183 13.26 -33.86 23.34
C VAL A 183 12.11 -32.95 23.73
N ALA A 184 10.96 -33.14 23.08
CA ALA A 184 9.79 -32.28 23.20
C ALA A 184 9.16 -32.23 24.61
N GLU A 185 9.56 -33.05 25.58
CA GLU A 185 8.94 -33.14 26.90
C GLU A 185 9.64 -32.28 27.98
N ALA A 186 10.89 -31.86 27.78
CA ALA A 186 11.71 -31.18 28.80
C ALA A 186 11.51 -29.65 28.92
N THR A 187 10.73 -29.02 28.04
CA THR A 187 10.47 -27.55 28.04
C THR A 187 8.99 -27.25 28.28
N SER A 188 8.69 -26.32 29.20
CA SER A 188 7.35 -26.11 29.77
C SER A 188 6.37 -25.30 28.90
N ASP A 189 6.80 -24.78 27.74
CA ASP A 189 5.97 -23.90 26.90
C ASP A 189 5.74 -24.46 25.49
N ARG A 190 4.46 -24.68 25.13
CA ARG A 190 4.04 -25.28 23.85
C ARG A 190 4.40 -24.44 22.62
N ARG A 191 4.61 -23.12 22.79
CA ARG A 191 4.98 -22.20 21.69
C ARG A 191 6.43 -22.38 21.20
N PHE A 192 7.29 -23.04 21.97
CA PHE A 192 8.69 -23.29 21.61
C PHE A 192 8.94 -24.71 21.05
N LYS A 193 7.90 -25.44 20.63
CA LYS A 193 7.99 -26.85 20.17
C LYS A 193 7.60 -27.04 18.70
N ASP A 194 7.20 -26.00 18.00
CA ASP A 194 6.68 -26.08 16.64
C ASP A 194 7.77 -25.70 15.64
N ASP A 195 8.26 -26.70 14.89
CA ASP A 195 9.37 -26.54 13.96
C ASP A 195 9.08 -25.49 12.87
N PHE A 196 7.81 -25.24 12.51
CA PHE A 196 7.43 -24.20 11.54
C PHE A 196 7.51 -22.79 12.12
N ASP A 197 7.06 -22.60 13.37
CA ASP A 197 7.17 -21.30 14.05
C ASP A 197 8.65 -20.96 14.30
N GLN A 198 9.48 -21.96 14.59
CA GLN A 198 10.93 -21.83 14.70
C GLN A 198 11.60 -21.50 13.36
N LEU A 199 11.19 -22.15 12.27
CA LEU A 199 11.66 -21.83 10.92
C LEU A 199 11.28 -20.39 10.52
N ALA A 200 10.07 -19.93 10.87
CA ALA A 200 9.65 -18.56 10.64
C ALA A 200 10.55 -17.56 11.38
N ASP A 201 10.92 -17.82 12.64
CA ASP A 201 11.82 -16.95 13.37
C ASP A 201 13.23 -16.90 12.76
N ILE A 202 13.78 -18.05 12.33
CA ILE A 202 15.07 -18.08 11.62
C ILE A 202 14.98 -17.32 10.30
N LEU A 203 13.91 -17.50 9.53
CA LEU A 203 13.68 -16.77 8.28
C LEU A 203 13.63 -15.26 8.49
N ARG A 204 12.93 -14.80 9.54
CA ARG A 204 12.90 -13.37 9.93
C ARG A 204 14.32 -12.86 10.21
N GLN A 205 15.09 -13.56 11.04
CA GLN A 205 16.47 -13.17 11.38
C GLN A 205 17.38 -13.09 10.13
N LEU A 206 17.19 -13.99 9.17
CA LEU A 206 17.93 -13.99 7.90
C LEU A 206 17.54 -12.82 7.00
N LEU A 207 16.23 -12.60 6.80
CA LEU A 207 15.72 -11.50 5.96
C LEU A 207 16.12 -10.13 6.51
N GLU A 208 16.20 -9.96 7.83
CA GLU A 208 16.71 -8.74 8.48
C GLU A 208 18.16 -8.41 8.12
N GLN A 209 18.96 -9.40 7.71
CA GLN A 209 20.35 -9.19 7.27
C GLN A 209 20.50 -9.01 5.75
N VAL A 210 19.43 -9.12 4.97
CA VAL A 210 19.48 -8.94 3.52
C VAL A 210 19.46 -7.46 3.17
N ALA A 211 20.41 -7.03 2.35
CA ALA A 211 20.46 -5.67 1.82
C ALA A 211 19.42 -5.46 0.71
N TYR A 212 18.14 -5.41 1.06
CA TYR A 212 17.00 -5.32 0.14
C TYR A 212 17.18 -4.27 -0.97
N THR A 213 17.64 -3.06 -0.61
CA THR A 213 17.79 -1.94 -1.56
C THR A 213 18.89 -2.17 -2.59
N ALA A 214 19.93 -2.93 -2.24
CA ALA A 214 21.05 -3.27 -3.11
C ALA A 214 20.76 -4.45 -4.04
N GLY A 215 19.67 -5.20 -3.80
CA GLY A 215 19.28 -6.34 -4.63
C GLY A 215 18.81 -5.94 -6.02
N SER A 216 19.04 -6.84 -6.99
CA SER A 216 18.42 -6.83 -8.31
C SER A 216 16.89 -6.94 -8.22
N LEU A 217 16.19 -6.65 -9.32
CA LEU A 217 14.71 -6.77 -9.37
C LEU A 217 14.23 -8.19 -9.02
N LYS A 218 14.95 -9.22 -9.49
CA LYS A 218 14.69 -10.61 -9.16
C LYS A 218 14.84 -10.87 -7.66
N GLU A 219 15.94 -10.41 -7.07
CA GLU A 219 16.19 -10.59 -5.64
C GLU A 219 15.16 -9.84 -4.78
N LYS A 220 14.73 -8.65 -5.19
CA LYS A 220 13.66 -7.88 -4.51
C LYS A 220 12.31 -8.59 -4.60
N PHE A 221 11.97 -9.12 -5.77
CA PHE A 221 10.76 -9.91 -5.97
C PHE A 221 10.75 -11.15 -5.06
N THR A 222 11.82 -11.95 -5.11
CA THR A 222 11.99 -13.13 -4.26
C THR A 222 11.94 -12.75 -2.78
N PHE A 223 12.63 -11.68 -2.36
CA PHE A 223 12.58 -11.19 -0.98
C PHE A 223 11.15 -10.88 -0.54
N ASN A 224 10.38 -10.15 -1.36
CA ASN A 224 9.00 -9.81 -1.03
C ASN A 224 8.13 -11.07 -0.91
N VAL A 225 8.28 -12.06 -1.79
CA VAL A 225 7.56 -13.34 -1.68
C VAL A 225 7.92 -14.06 -0.36
N LEU A 226 9.21 -14.10 0.00
CA LEU A 226 9.65 -14.72 1.25
C LEU A 226 9.11 -13.98 2.49
N ASN A 227 9.09 -12.65 2.48
CA ASN A 227 8.62 -11.85 3.59
C ASN A 227 7.08 -11.87 3.72
N ASP A 228 6.37 -11.57 2.63
CA ASP A 228 4.94 -11.29 2.64
C ASP A 228 4.11 -12.57 2.55
N LYS A 229 4.66 -13.65 1.97
CA LYS A 229 3.97 -14.93 1.88
C LYS A 229 4.55 -15.96 2.85
N PHE A 230 5.83 -16.33 2.72
CA PHE A 230 6.40 -17.41 3.55
C PHE A 230 6.39 -17.06 5.04
N LEU A 231 7.02 -15.93 5.41
CA LEU A 231 7.15 -15.51 6.80
C LEU A 231 5.80 -15.06 7.39
N ALA A 232 5.08 -14.16 6.70
CA ALA A 232 3.87 -13.57 7.26
C ALA A 232 2.66 -14.52 7.28
N ARG A 233 2.63 -15.53 6.40
CA ARG A 233 1.44 -16.37 6.20
C ARG A 233 1.72 -17.87 6.21
N TYR A 234 2.57 -18.36 5.31
CA TYR A 234 2.65 -19.80 5.04
C TYR A 234 3.23 -20.63 6.19
N LEU A 235 4.23 -20.09 6.89
CA LEU A 235 4.86 -20.79 8.03
C LEU A 235 4.05 -20.61 9.33
N THR A 236 3.27 -19.54 9.45
CA THR A 236 2.59 -19.15 10.69
C THR A 236 1.12 -19.55 10.74
N GLU A 237 0.38 -19.52 9.62
CA GLU A 237 -1.01 -19.95 9.53
C GLU A 237 -1.16 -21.46 9.79
N ARG A 238 -2.23 -21.85 10.46
CA ARG A 238 -2.53 -23.26 10.81
C ARG A 238 -3.74 -23.79 10.04
N ASP A 239 -4.61 -22.91 9.55
CA ASP A 239 -5.83 -23.27 8.83
C ASP A 239 -5.59 -23.40 7.31
N THR A 240 -5.53 -24.65 6.84
CA THR A 240 -5.32 -24.97 5.42
C THR A 240 -6.51 -24.61 4.52
N THR A 241 -7.69 -24.31 5.08
CA THR A 241 -8.83 -23.82 4.30
C THR A 241 -8.72 -22.33 3.97
N ARG A 242 -8.01 -21.56 4.82
CA ARG A 242 -7.70 -20.14 4.62
C ARG A 242 -6.47 -19.93 3.77
N GLU A 243 -5.51 -20.84 3.86
CA GLU A 243 -4.28 -20.82 3.08
C GLU A 243 -3.85 -22.24 2.71
N PRO A 244 -4.03 -22.67 1.44
CA PRO A 244 -3.66 -24.00 0.98
C PRO A 244 -2.20 -24.38 1.24
N TYR A 245 -1.28 -23.42 1.27
CA TYR A 245 0.16 -23.67 1.51
C TYR A 245 0.53 -23.74 3.00
N ALA A 246 -0.40 -23.45 3.92
CA ALA A 246 -0.13 -23.32 5.35
C ALA A 246 0.52 -24.59 5.94
N ARG A 247 1.79 -24.47 6.37
CA ARG A 247 2.58 -25.52 7.03
C ARG A 247 2.63 -26.85 6.26
N GLN A 248 2.56 -26.80 4.93
CA GLN A 248 2.70 -27.97 4.06
C GLN A 248 4.09 -27.99 3.40
N PRO A 249 5.05 -28.77 3.92
CA PRO A 249 6.46 -28.65 3.52
C PRO A 249 6.69 -28.99 2.04
N GLU A 250 5.94 -29.95 1.49
CA GLU A 250 6.00 -30.29 0.06
C GLU A 250 5.53 -29.13 -0.84
N ALA A 251 4.37 -28.54 -0.52
CA ALA A 251 3.80 -27.43 -1.28
C ALA A 251 4.67 -26.17 -1.17
N LEU A 252 5.24 -25.92 0.01
CA LEU A 252 6.16 -24.80 0.24
C LEU A 252 7.48 -24.96 -0.50
N PHE A 253 8.03 -26.19 -0.52
CA PHE A 253 9.24 -26.49 -1.27
C PHE A 253 9.02 -26.30 -2.78
N GLN A 254 7.90 -26.78 -3.31
CA GLN A 254 7.54 -26.57 -4.71
C GLN A 254 7.35 -25.08 -5.04
N HIS A 255 6.59 -24.36 -4.22
CA HIS A 255 6.36 -22.93 -4.45
C HIS A 255 7.68 -22.12 -4.41
N LEU A 256 8.61 -22.48 -3.52
CA LEU A 256 9.93 -21.87 -3.45
C LEU A 256 10.73 -22.05 -4.75
N GLN A 257 10.61 -23.21 -5.43
CA GLN A 257 11.24 -23.46 -6.73
C GLN A 257 10.55 -22.69 -7.87
N GLU A 258 9.26 -22.42 -7.76
CA GLU A 258 8.47 -21.72 -8.77
C GLU A 258 8.68 -20.20 -8.77
N ILE A 259 9.22 -19.60 -7.69
CA ILE A 259 9.44 -18.14 -7.59
C ILE A 259 10.25 -17.60 -8.77
N GLU A 260 11.25 -18.34 -9.25
CA GLU A 260 12.04 -17.91 -10.42
C GLU A 260 11.19 -17.89 -11.70
N THR A 261 10.32 -18.89 -11.88
CA THR A 261 9.40 -18.93 -13.03
C THR A 261 8.31 -17.87 -12.91
N GLU A 262 7.84 -17.55 -11.69
CA GLU A 262 6.94 -16.42 -11.45
C GLU A 262 7.60 -15.08 -11.79
N PHE A 263 8.88 -14.92 -11.43
CA PHE A 263 9.66 -13.76 -11.82
C PHE A 263 9.86 -13.69 -13.34
N ASP A 264 10.16 -14.80 -14.01
CA ASP A 264 10.36 -14.81 -15.47
C ASP A 264 9.06 -14.52 -16.23
N LYS A 265 7.89 -14.92 -15.70
CA LYS A 265 6.58 -14.45 -16.19
C LYS A 265 6.40 -12.95 -15.95
N TYR A 266 6.76 -12.48 -14.76
CA TYR A 266 6.69 -11.06 -14.38
C TYR A 266 7.66 -10.16 -15.19
N ALA A 267 8.81 -10.70 -15.62
CA ALA A 267 9.89 -9.99 -16.31
C ALA A 267 9.86 -10.16 -17.84
N GLY A 268 9.37 -11.29 -18.35
CA GLY A 268 9.26 -11.62 -19.78
C GLY A 268 8.03 -11.02 -20.47
N GLU A 269 7.00 -10.68 -19.71
CA GLU A 269 5.90 -9.84 -20.19
C GLU A 269 6.29 -8.38 -20.02
N GLY A 270 6.65 -7.70 -21.11
CA GLY A 270 6.43 -6.26 -21.17
C GLY A 270 4.94 -6.04 -20.91
N SER A 271 4.58 -5.75 -19.67
CA SER A 271 3.21 -5.65 -19.13
C SER A 271 2.20 -5.12 -20.13
N ARG A 272 1.53 -6.06 -20.79
CA ARG A 272 0.35 -5.79 -21.59
C ARG A 272 -0.86 -6.00 -20.72
N LEU A 273 -1.89 -5.21 -20.99
CA LEU A 273 -3.19 -5.48 -20.41
C LEU A 273 -3.71 -6.82 -20.97
N LEU A 274 -4.31 -7.68 -20.14
CA LEU A 274 -5.03 -8.86 -20.66
C LEU A 274 -6.34 -8.39 -21.30
N THR A 275 -7.01 -7.44 -20.66
CA THR A 275 -8.17 -6.73 -21.19
C THR A 275 -7.98 -5.22 -21.02
N PRO A 276 -8.57 -4.36 -21.90
CA PRO A 276 -8.43 -2.91 -21.79
C PRO A 276 -8.95 -2.33 -20.48
N PHE A 277 -9.71 -3.13 -19.72
CA PHE A 277 -10.42 -2.74 -18.51
C PHE A 277 -9.74 -3.21 -17.22
N ASP A 278 -8.59 -3.89 -17.33
CA ASP A 278 -7.82 -4.31 -16.14
C ASP A 278 -7.11 -3.12 -15.47
N PHE A 279 -6.65 -3.34 -14.24
CA PHE A 279 -5.88 -2.39 -13.44
C PHE A 279 -6.57 -1.01 -13.34
N LEU A 280 -7.68 -1.00 -12.61
CA LEU A 280 -8.52 0.18 -12.42
C LEU A 280 -7.99 1.11 -11.32
N ASN A 281 -7.22 0.53 -10.39
CA ASN A 281 -6.57 1.25 -9.31
C ASN A 281 -5.06 1.27 -9.54
N CYS A 282 -4.41 2.39 -9.21
CA CYS A 282 -2.97 2.54 -9.36
C CYS A 282 -2.20 1.51 -8.51
N GLU A 283 -2.78 1.08 -7.39
CA GLU A 283 -2.30 0.04 -6.49
C GLU A 283 -2.10 -1.30 -7.22
N GLN A 284 -3.03 -1.63 -8.11
CA GLN A 284 -3.04 -2.92 -8.82
C GLN A 284 -1.95 -2.98 -9.89
N ILE A 285 -1.54 -1.82 -10.43
CA ILE A 285 -0.42 -1.71 -11.38
C ILE A 285 0.92 -2.04 -10.68
N GLY A 286 0.98 -1.87 -9.35
CA GLY A 286 2.19 -2.13 -8.57
C GLY A 286 3.36 -1.26 -9.02
N ASP A 287 4.56 -1.86 -9.10
CA ASP A 287 5.79 -1.18 -9.50
C ASP A 287 6.06 -1.23 -11.01
N ASN A 288 5.04 -1.51 -11.81
CA ASN A 288 5.15 -1.48 -13.26
C ASN A 288 5.04 -0.05 -13.82
N GLU A 289 6.15 0.66 -13.81
CA GLU A 289 6.21 2.06 -14.26
C GLU A 289 5.93 2.20 -15.77
N SER A 290 6.32 1.20 -16.58
CA SER A 290 6.05 1.19 -18.03
C SER A 290 4.55 1.11 -18.33
N LEU A 291 3.82 0.21 -17.66
CA LEU A 291 2.37 0.10 -17.79
C LEU A 291 1.69 1.38 -17.30
N LEU A 292 2.12 1.92 -16.16
CA LEU A 292 1.59 3.19 -15.65
C LEU A 292 1.73 4.31 -16.69
N LYS A 293 2.90 4.45 -17.34
CA LYS A 293 3.13 5.42 -18.41
C LYS A 293 2.22 5.18 -19.62
N CYS A 294 2.03 3.93 -20.02
CA CYS A 294 1.12 3.60 -21.13
C CYS A 294 -0.33 4.01 -20.84
N LEU A 295 -0.79 3.85 -19.60
CA LEU A 295 -2.18 4.13 -19.21
C LEU A 295 -2.43 5.59 -18.79
N TYR A 296 -1.41 6.30 -18.33
CA TYR A 296 -1.51 7.68 -17.89
C TYR A 296 -1.82 8.62 -19.06
N SER A 297 -2.77 9.54 -18.88
CA SER A 297 -3.09 10.60 -19.84
C SER A 297 -2.67 11.97 -19.31
N ASP A 298 -1.89 12.70 -20.11
CA ASP A 298 -1.47 14.08 -19.87
C ASP A 298 -2.61 15.10 -20.06
N ARG A 299 -3.76 14.66 -20.58
CA ARG A 299 -5.01 15.45 -20.72
C ARG A 299 -5.85 15.47 -19.44
N PHE A 300 -5.30 15.00 -18.33
CA PHE A 300 -5.99 14.96 -17.05
C PHE A 300 -6.51 16.35 -16.63
N LEU A 301 -7.82 16.45 -16.36
CA LEU A 301 -8.43 17.72 -15.98
C LEU A 301 -7.98 18.14 -14.57
N GLY A 302 -7.43 19.35 -14.45
CA GLY A 302 -6.84 19.87 -13.20
C GLY A 302 -5.33 19.60 -13.05
N LEU A 303 -4.67 19.03 -14.07
CA LEU A 303 -3.23 18.77 -14.04
C LEU A 303 -2.38 20.05 -13.86
N ASP A 304 -2.80 21.17 -14.46
CA ASP A 304 -2.09 22.43 -14.37
C ASP A 304 -2.10 22.99 -12.94
N ASP A 305 -3.23 22.89 -12.24
CA ASP A 305 -3.36 23.29 -10.83
C ASP A 305 -2.45 22.43 -9.93
N ILE A 306 -2.39 21.12 -10.19
CA ILE A 306 -1.50 20.20 -9.47
C ILE A 306 -0.04 20.58 -9.72
N ARG A 307 0.33 20.96 -10.95
CA ARG A 307 1.69 21.40 -11.32
C ARG A 307 2.04 22.81 -10.84
N GLY A 308 1.05 23.63 -10.46
CA GLY A 308 1.25 25.01 -9.99
C GLY A 308 2.08 25.12 -8.71
N ARG A 309 2.70 26.27 -8.47
CA ARG A 309 3.54 26.55 -7.28
C ARG A 309 2.69 26.98 -6.07
N ASN A 310 1.75 26.14 -5.68
CA ASN A 310 0.89 26.34 -4.51
C ASN A 310 0.72 25.01 -3.75
N ASN A 311 0.41 25.05 -2.45
CA ASN A 311 -0.11 23.87 -1.79
C ASN A 311 -1.52 23.58 -2.31
N VAL A 312 -1.79 22.32 -2.64
CA VAL A 312 -3.08 21.92 -3.25
C VAL A 312 -3.62 20.70 -2.54
N VAL A 313 -4.89 20.77 -2.15
CA VAL A 313 -5.66 19.62 -1.68
C VAL A 313 -6.56 19.17 -2.81
N VAL A 314 -6.21 18.05 -3.44
CA VAL A 314 -6.93 17.44 -4.55
C VAL A 314 -7.98 16.49 -4.00
N THR A 315 -9.24 16.79 -4.24
CA THR A 315 -10.37 16.00 -3.75
C THR A 315 -11.32 15.61 -4.87
N GLY A 316 -12.22 14.67 -4.63
CA GLY A 316 -13.23 14.25 -5.58
C GLY A 316 -13.48 12.75 -5.56
N PRO A 317 -14.48 12.28 -6.33
CA PRO A 317 -14.99 10.92 -6.24
C PRO A 317 -13.89 9.85 -6.32
N ARG A 318 -14.07 8.73 -5.62
CA ARG A 318 -13.16 7.58 -5.73
C ARG A 318 -13.03 7.13 -7.19
N GLY A 319 -11.81 6.72 -7.56
CA GLY A 319 -11.51 6.28 -8.93
C GLY A 319 -11.29 7.43 -9.93
N CYS A 320 -11.00 8.64 -9.43
CA CYS A 320 -10.73 9.80 -10.28
C CYS A 320 -9.29 9.93 -10.79
N GLY A 321 -8.39 9.00 -10.46
CA GLY A 321 -7.02 8.99 -10.97
C GLY A 321 -6.01 9.85 -10.19
N LYS A 322 -6.37 10.34 -8.99
CA LYS A 322 -5.45 11.13 -8.11
C LYS A 322 -4.10 10.43 -7.91
N SER A 323 -4.11 9.19 -7.44
CA SER A 323 -2.91 8.38 -7.19
C SER A 323 -2.09 8.16 -8.46
N THR A 324 -2.75 7.88 -9.59
CA THR A 324 -2.11 7.73 -10.91
C THR A 324 -1.36 9.00 -11.30
N VAL A 325 -2.00 10.17 -11.18
CA VAL A 325 -1.39 11.47 -11.49
C VAL A 325 -0.21 11.74 -10.56
N PHE A 326 -0.38 11.52 -9.26
CA PHE A 326 0.67 11.77 -8.26
C PHE A 326 1.89 10.87 -8.48
N LYS A 327 1.68 9.58 -8.74
CA LYS A 327 2.77 8.64 -9.03
C LYS A 327 3.47 8.98 -10.35
N SER A 328 2.73 9.27 -11.43
CA SER A 328 3.31 9.65 -12.73
C SER A 328 4.08 10.98 -12.70
N LEU A 329 3.75 11.90 -11.80
CA LEU A 329 4.50 13.15 -11.64
C LEU A 329 5.76 13.01 -10.76
N SER A 330 5.96 11.86 -10.11
CA SER A 330 7.13 11.63 -9.27
C SER A 330 8.41 11.48 -10.09
N LEU A 331 9.53 11.95 -9.54
CA LEU A 331 10.84 11.83 -10.18
C LEU A 331 11.26 10.37 -10.30
N HIS A 332 10.92 9.54 -9.31
CA HIS A 332 11.16 8.10 -9.35
C HIS A 332 10.54 7.47 -10.60
N HIS A 333 9.23 7.66 -10.81
CA HIS A 333 8.54 7.14 -11.98
C HIS A 333 9.19 7.64 -13.28
N LYS A 334 9.35 8.97 -13.41
CA LYS A 334 9.96 9.60 -14.59
C LYS A 334 11.33 9.02 -14.90
N SER A 335 12.13 8.75 -13.88
CA SER A 335 13.48 8.19 -14.04
C SER A 335 13.49 6.75 -14.54
N GLN A 336 12.48 5.95 -14.17
CA GLN A 336 12.32 4.57 -14.65
C GLN A 336 11.83 4.51 -16.10
N VAL A 337 11.05 5.51 -16.53
CA VAL A 337 10.46 5.55 -17.88
C VAL A 337 11.19 6.48 -18.86
N GLY A 338 12.34 7.04 -18.46
CA GLY A 338 13.19 7.90 -19.28
C GLY A 338 12.64 9.31 -19.54
N GLU A 339 11.80 9.84 -18.65
CA GLU A 339 11.20 11.19 -18.73
C GLU A 339 11.75 12.17 -17.67
N ASP A 340 12.91 11.85 -17.08
CA ASP A 340 13.58 12.66 -16.08
C ASP A 340 14.67 13.60 -16.68
N ILE A 341 14.54 13.95 -17.96
CA ILE A 341 15.53 14.78 -18.66
C ILE A 341 15.61 16.17 -17.99
N PRO A 342 16.81 16.70 -17.69
CA PRO A 342 16.95 17.96 -16.95
C PRO A 342 16.25 19.17 -17.60
N ALA A 343 16.29 19.28 -18.92
CA ALA A 343 15.65 20.39 -19.64
C ALA A 343 14.12 20.43 -19.49
N GLU A 344 13.49 19.27 -19.21
CA GLU A 344 12.04 19.13 -19.07
C GLU A 344 11.59 19.03 -17.60
N THR A 345 12.56 18.87 -16.69
CA THR A 345 12.31 18.72 -15.26
C THR A 345 12.02 20.08 -14.63
N LYS A 346 10.75 20.32 -14.31
CA LYS A 346 10.29 21.60 -13.71
C LYS A 346 10.30 21.61 -12.17
N PHE A 347 10.39 20.44 -11.55
CA PHE A 347 10.37 20.23 -10.10
C PHE A 347 10.87 18.82 -9.76
N PHE A 348 11.30 18.59 -8.52
CA PHE A 348 11.61 17.28 -7.98
C PHE A 348 10.40 16.68 -7.27
N GLY A 349 9.75 15.69 -7.89
CA GLY A 349 8.55 15.06 -7.33
C GLY A 349 8.87 13.87 -6.42
N VAL A 350 8.40 13.91 -5.17
CA VAL A 350 8.49 12.79 -4.21
C VAL A 350 7.09 12.29 -3.91
N TYR A 351 6.83 11.02 -4.24
CA TYR A 351 5.55 10.37 -4.00
C TYR A 351 5.53 9.65 -2.66
N TYR A 352 4.47 9.86 -1.88
CA TYR A 352 4.31 9.26 -0.56
C TYR A 352 2.85 8.84 -0.35
N ARG A 353 2.62 7.56 -0.02
CA ARG A 353 1.29 7.05 0.32
C ARG A 353 1.10 7.00 1.82
N CYS A 354 0.01 7.58 2.33
CA CYS A 354 -0.32 7.60 3.75
C CYS A 354 -0.75 6.26 4.35
N LEU A 355 -0.66 5.15 3.60
CA LEU A 355 -0.98 3.82 4.12
C LEU A 355 -0.09 3.45 5.32
N ASP A 356 1.17 3.88 5.35
CA ASP A 356 2.05 3.65 6.49
C ASP A 356 1.68 4.52 7.71
N LEU A 357 1.09 5.71 7.52
CA LEU A 357 0.52 6.51 8.61
C LEU A 357 -0.63 5.78 9.28
N TYR A 358 -1.49 5.11 8.50
CA TYR A 358 -2.60 4.33 9.06
C TYR A 358 -2.11 3.22 9.99
N PHE A 359 -1.05 2.50 9.62
CA PHE A 359 -0.48 1.43 10.44
C PHE A 359 0.38 1.94 11.60
N THR A 360 1.07 3.07 11.43
CA THR A 360 1.95 3.63 12.46
C THR A 360 1.17 4.42 13.51
N PHE A 361 0.11 5.12 13.08
CA PHE A 361 -0.72 5.99 13.91
C PHE A 361 -2.20 5.56 13.83
N PRO A 362 -2.53 4.28 14.14
CA PRO A 362 -3.90 3.79 14.03
C PRO A 362 -4.77 4.50 15.06
N ARG A 363 -5.89 5.07 14.62
CA ARG A 363 -6.84 5.81 15.48
C ARG A 363 -6.15 6.87 16.35
N TYR A 364 -5.19 7.59 15.77
CA TYR A 364 -4.40 8.59 16.46
C TYR A 364 -5.25 9.59 17.25
N GLU A 365 -4.89 9.76 18.52
CA GLU A 365 -5.35 10.83 19.39
C GLU A 365 -4.16 11.71 19.75
N ALA A 366 -4.37 13.02 19.76
CA ALA A 366 -3.32 13.97 20.08
C ALA A 366 -2.82 13.73 21.52
N PRO A 367 -1.50 13.60 21.73
CA PRO A 367 -0.95 13.45 23.07
C PRO A 367 -1.12 14.72 23.88
N THR A 368 -1.41 14.57 25.16
CA THR A 368 -1.48 15.68 26.13
C THR A 368 -0.10 16.20 26.53
N ARG A 369 0.95 15.43 26.22
CA ARG A 369 2.34 15.72 26.57
C ARG A 369 3.04 16.53 25.46
N PRO A 370 3.58 17.73 25.75
CA PRO A 370 4.26 18.56 24.76
C PRO A 370 5.37 17.84 23.99
N GLU A 371 6.16 17.01 24.67
CA GLU A 371 7.29 16.29 24.05
C GLU A 371 6.87 15.20 23.04
N ALA A 372 5.61 14.77 23.07
CA ALA A 372 5.06 13.74 22.18
C ALA A 372 4.33 14.31 20.96
N ILE A 373 4.01 15.61 20.96
CA ILE A 373 3.22 16.28 19.92
C ILE A 373 3.88 16.16 18.55
N ASP A 374 5.21 16.25 18.51
CA ASP A 374 5.98 16.27 17.26
C ASP A 374 6.36 14.87 16.74
N ILE A 375 5.89 13.77 17.35
CA ILE A 375 6.19 12.41 16.87
C ILE A 375 5.72 12.21 15.40
N PRO A 376 4.48 12.59 15.01
CA PRO A 376 4.05 12.46 13.61
C PRO A 376 4.84 13.35 12.65
N VAL A 377 5.14 14.59 13.07
CA VAL A 377 5.96 15.55 12.32
C VAL A 377 7.34 14.99 12.06
N HIS A 378 7.97 14.41 13.08
CA HIS A 378 9.27 13.76 12.99
C HIS A 378 9.23 12.54 12.05
N PHE A 379 8.21 11.69 12.17
CA PHE A 379 8.04 10.52 11.30
C PHE A 379 7.94 10.91 9.82
N VAL A 380 7.08 11.87 9.49
CA VAL A 380 6.87 12.32 8.11
C VAL A 380 8.08 13.05 7.58
N THR A 381 8.72 13.91 8.38
CA THR A 381 9.98 14.58 8.01
C THR A 381 11.06 13.56 7.65
N ALA A 382 11.26 12.55 8.50
CA ALA A 382 12.21 11.47 8.25
C ALA A 382 11.90 10.73 6.93
N THR A 383 10.62 10.42 6.70
CA THR A 383 10.15 9.64 5.55
C THR A 383 10.31 10.41 4.24
N LEU A 384 9.81 11.65 4.19
CA LEU A 384 9.85 12.49 2.99
C LEU A 384 11.27 12.91 2.63
N LEU A 385 12.09 13.28 3.62
CA LEU A 385 13.46 13.68 3.37
C LEU A 385 14.33 12.50 2.92
N ALA A 386 14.13 11.31 3.50
CA ALA A 386 14.83 10.10 3.04
C ALA A 386 14.49 9.79 1.58
N GLY A 387 13.20 9.87 1.22
CA GLY A 387 12.74 9.68 -0.15
C GLY A 387 13.32 10.74 -1.10
N PHE A 388 13.39 12.00 -0.66
CA PHE A 388 13.96 13.07 -1.47
C PHE A 388 15.47 12.88 -1.70
N CYS A 389 16.26 12.60 -0.65
CA CYS A 389 17.70 12.36 -0.78
C CYS A 389 18.01 11.26 -1.80
N ASP A 390 17.27 10.14 -1.74
CA ASP A 390 17.46 9.00 -2.62
C ASP A 390 17.14 9.31 -4.09
N VAL A 391 15.99 9.94 -4.39
CA VAL A 391 15.66 10.28 -5.79
C VAL A 391 16.55 11.41 -6.33
N PHE A 392 16.95 12.36 -5.47
CA PHE A 392 17.82 13.47 -5.85
C PHE A 392 19.24 12.97 -6.17
N GLU A 393 19.83 12.14 -5.32
CA GLU A 393 21.16 11.54 -5.53
C GLU A 393 21.22 10.78 -6.86
N ARG A 394 20.26 9.87 -7.12
CA ARG A 394 20.24 9.08 -8.35
C ARG A 394 20.16 9.95 -9.60
N TRP A 395 19.30 10.97 -9.57
CA TRP A 395 19.11 11.88 -10.69
C TRP A 395 20.34 12.77 -10.91
N ALA A 396 20.91 13.32 -9.84
CA ALA A 396 22.11 14.15 -9.90
C ALA A 396 23.34 13.35 -10.37
N LEU A 397 23.54 12.13 -9.89
CA LEU A 397 24.62 11.25 -10.37
C LEU A 397 24.48 10.86 -11.83
N ARG A 398 23.24 10.74 -12.34
CA ARG A 398 22.97 10.40 -13.74
C ARG A 398 23.33 11.54 -14.69
N TYR A 399 22.97 12.77 -14.34
CA TYR A 399 23.08 13.91 -15.28
C TYR A 399 24.20 14.91 -14.94
N PHE A 400 24.61 15.01 -13.68
CA PHE A 400 25.58 15.98 -13.17
C PHE A 400 26.62 15.34 -12.21
N PRO A 401 27.27 14.22 -12.58
CA PRO A 401 28.11 13.46 -11.66
C PRO A 401 29.31 14.24 -11.11
N GLU A 402 29.90 15.13 -11.90
CA GLU A 402 31.08 15.91 -11.50
C GLU A 402 30.74 16.93 -10.42
N GLU A 403 29.72 17.76 -10.65
CA GLU A 403 29.26 18.76 -9.69
C GLU A 403 28.71 18.10 -8.41
N TYR A 404 27.99 16.99 -8.57
CA TYR A 404 27.46 16.23 -7.44
C TYR A 404 28.59 15.74 -6.52
N ARG A 405 29.57 15.01 -7.07
CA ARG A 405 30.70 14.46 -6.29
C ARG A 405 31.56 15.54 -5.65
N ALA A 406 31.70 16.71 -6.28
CA ALA A 406 32.47 17.83 -5.74
C ALA A 406 31.81 18.48 -4.51
N SER A 407 30.48 18.37 -4.38
CA SER A 407 29.71 19.08 -3.35
C SER A 407 29.01 18.16 -2.35
N GLU A 408 28.88 16.86 -2.62
CA GLU A 408 28.13 15.88 -1.81
C GLU A 408 28.50 15.98 -0.33
N SER A 409 29.78 15.91 0.01
CA SER A 409 30.25 15.95 1.41
C SER A 409 29.81 17.23 2.13
N LYS A 410 29.89 18.38 1.45
CA LYS A 410 29.47 19.68 2.04
C LYS A 410 27.97 19.70 2.31
N VAL A 411 27.17 19.15 1.39
CA VAL A 411 25.71 19.05 1.57
C VAL A 411 25.38 18.09 2.69
N ALA A 412 26.01 16.91 2.74
CA ALA A 412 25.77 15.92 3.78
C ALA A 412 26.10 16.49 5.17
N ILE A 413 27.24 17.16 5.34
CA ILE A 413 27.61 17.86 6.59
C ILE A 413 26.54 18.90 6.96
N LYS A 414 26.05 19.67 6.00
CA LYS A 414 25.00 20.67 6.27
C LYS A 414 23.68 20.02 6.68
N LEU A 415 23.33 18.87 6.10
CA LEU A 415 22.14 18.13 6.49
C LEU A 415 22.28 17.55 7.90
N TRP A 416 23.45 17.01 8.27
CA TRP A 416 23.71 16.55 9.65
C TRP A 416 23.50 17.67 10.67
N ASP A 417 24.03 18.87 10.38
CA ASP A 417 23.84 20.08 11.19
C ASP A 417 22.36 20.45 11.33
N ILE A 418 21.61 20.51 10.21
CA ILE A 418 20.17 20.82 10.23
C ILE A 418 19.38 19.79 11.03
N LEU A 419 19.69 18.50 10.86
CA LEU A 419 19.04 17.41 11.58
C LEU A 419 19.43 17.37 13.06
N GLY A 420 20.52 18.04 13.45
CA GLY A 420 21.07 18.01 14.79
C GLY A 420 21.50 16.60 15.22
N ILE A 421 22.01 15.82 14.27
CA ILE A 421 22.51 14.46 14.48
C ILE A 421 24.02 14.44 14.26
N GLU A 422 24.76 13.86 15.20
CA GLU A 422 26.20 13.65 15.06
C GLU A 422 26.46 12.62 13.95
N PRO A 423 27.27 12.95 12.92
CA PRO A 423 27.61 12.00 11.86
C PRO A 423 28.30 10.75 12.43
N PRO A 424 28.04 9.55 11.88
CA PRO A 424 28.79 8.36 12.22
C PRO A 424 30.30 8.55 12.00
N LYS A 425 31.14 7.93 12.83
CA LYS A 425 32.61 8.00 12.70
C LYS A 425 33.18 7.06 11.61
N GLU A 426 32.31 6.47 10.80
CA GLU A 426 32.66 5.50 9.77
C GLU A 426 32.94 6.18 8.41
N PRO A 427 33.82 5.60 7.56
CA PRO A 427 34.01 6.09 6.20
C PRO A 427 32.69 6.15 5.42
N GLY A 428 32.44 7.25 4.70
CA GLY A 428 31.22 7.44 3.91
C GLY A 428 30.05 8.10 4.67
N ALA A 429 30.24 8.54 5.92
CA ALA A 429 29.24 9.28 6.68
C ALA A 429 28.84 10.63 6.04
N GLU A 430 29.70 11.20 5.20
CA GLU A 430 29.47 12.46 4.48
C GLU A 430 28.85 12.22 3.09
N THR A 431 27.85 11.33 3.01
CA THR A 431 27.12 11.03 1.78
C THR A 431 25.62 11.23 1.97
N LEU A 432 24.88 11.53 0.90
CA LEU A 432 23.41 11.60 0.99
C LEU A 432 22.80 10.24 1.34
N ARG A 433 23.42 9.16 0.89
CA ARG A 433 23.05 7.79 1.23
C ARG A 433 23.15 7.51 2.74
N ALA A 434 24.20 7.98 3.41
CA ALA A 434 24.34 7.85 4.86
C ALA A 434 23.27 8.65 5.62
N VAL A 435 22.99 9.88 5.18
CA VAL A 435 21.91 10.71 5.74
C VAL A 435 20.55 10.02 5.57
N ALA A 436 20.25 9.50 4.37
CA ALA A 436 19.01 8.77 4.09
C ALA A 436 18.85 7.51 4.96
N ALA A 437 19.94 6.76 5.18
CA ALA A 437 19.93 5.59 6.05
C ALA A 437 19.63 5.95 7.52
N GLU A 438 20.16 7.06 8.01
CA GLU A 438 19.85 7.55 9.36
C GLU A 438 18.42 8.07 9.46
N LEU A 439 17.92 8.79 8.45
CA LEU A 439 16.52 9.19 8.39
C LEU A 439 15.57 7.98 8.48
N GLN A 440 15.89 6.86 7.82
CA GLN A 440 15.11 5.62 7.97
C GLN A 440 15.17 5.04 9.40
N LYS A 441 16.30 5.20 10.12
CA LYS A 441 16.36 4.84 11.56
C LYS A 441 15.48 5.77 12.40
N GLN A 442 15.50 7.07 12.13
CA GLN A 442 14.69 8.06 12.85
C GLN A 442 13.18 7.84 12.62
N ARG A 443 12.80 7.47 11.39
CA ARG A 443 11.44 7.02 11.06
C ARG A 443 10.99 5.85 11.94
N ARG A 444 11.82 4.80 12.08
CA ARG A 444 11.52 3.65 12.95
C ARG A 444 11.42 4.05 14.42
N LYS A 445 12.35 4.88 14.91
CA LYS A 445 12.31 5.42 16.29
C LYS A 445 11.01 6.19 16.55
N ALA A 446 10.52 6.98 15.60
CA ALA A 446 9.25 7.69 15.75
C ALA A 446 8.07 6.72 15.91
N ALA A 447 8.03 5.66 15.09
CA ALA A 447 7.00 4.62 15.18
C ALA A 447 7.02 3.89 16.53
N GLU A 448 8.20 3.59 17.06
CA GLU A 448 8.36 3.00 18.39
C GLU A 448 7.92 3.96 19.50
N ARG A 449 8.33 5.24 19.42
CA ARG A 449 7.95 6.29 20.39
C ARG A 449 6.45 6.50 20.44
N GLN A 450 5.76 6.40 19.31
CA GLN A 450 4.31 6.55 19.24
C GLN A 450 3.57 5.55 20.15
N GLN A 451 4.09 4.33 20.32
CA GLN A 451 3.49 3.32 21.19
C GLN A 451 3.44 3.78 22.66
N PHE A 452 4.34 4.69 23.05
CA PHE A 452 4.47 5.22 24.41
C PHE A 452 4.10 6.70 24.50
N ALA A 453 3.46 7.27 23.47
CA ALA A 453 3.14 8.70 23.40
C ALA A 453 2.34 9.19 24.63
N HIS A 454 1.49 8.32 25.18
CA HIS A 454 0.64 8.59 26.35
C HIS A 454 1.19 8.01 27.68
N ASP A 455 2.33 7.30 27.67
CA ASP A 455 2.93 6.71 28.88
C ASP A 455 3.87 7.71 29.59
N THR A 456 3.38 8.30 30.68
CA THR A 456 4.12 9.30 31.47
C THR A 456 5.39 8.76 32.14
N LYS A 457 5.57 7.43 32.22
CA LYS A 457 6.76 6.82 32.85
C LYS A 457 7.95 6.72 31.89
N ARG A 458 7.74 6.91 30.58
CA ARG A 458 8.77 6.79 29.55
C ARG A 458 9.06 8.13 28.89
N GLY A 459 10.35 8.41 28.68
CA GLY A 459 10.80 9.56 27.90
C GLY A 459 10.60 9.34 26.40
N ILE A 460 10.12 10.35 25.69
CA ILE A 460 9.88 10.29 24.23
C ILE A 460 11.16 10.59 23.42
N GLY A 461 12.18 11.16 24.05
CA GLY A 461 13.39 11.62 23.36
C GLY A 461 13.12 12.82 22.47
N ARG A 462 14.18 13.33 21.81
CA ARG A 462 14.08 14.52 20.94
C ARG A 462 13.34 14.19 19.64
N CYS A 463 12.30 14.97 19.33
CA CYS A 463 11.61 14.97 18.03
C CYS A 463 12.00 16.23 17.22
N TRP A 464 11.78 16.19 15.91
CA TRP A 464 12.03 17.32 15.04
C TRP A 464 10.81 18.22 14.95
N GLY A 465 11.04 19.53 14.93
CA GLY A 465 10.01 20.52 14.68
C GLY A 465 9.64 20.62 13.20
N VAL A 466 8.67 21.48 12.92
CA VAL A 466 8.03 21.66 11.62
C VAL A 466 8.94 22.31 10.55
N ASP A 467 10.02 22.96 10.95
CA ASP A 467 10.95 23.68 10.06
C ASP A 467 12.00 22.78 9.39
N ILE A 468 12.30 21.62 9.99
CA ILE A 468 13.44 20.79 9.62
C ILE A 468 13.37 20.29 8.17
N LEU A 469 12.20 19.81 7.73
CA LEU A 469 12.02 19.32 6.35
C LEU A 469 12.34 20.41 5.32
N GLN A 470 11.79 21.60 5.53
CA GLN A 470 11.93 22.72 4.60
C GLN A 470 13.37 23.24 4.54
N ARG A 471 14.03 23.38 5.69
CA ARG A 471 15.44 23.80 5.77
C ARG A 471 16.36 22.79 5.09
N ALA A 472 16.10 21.50 5.26
CA ALA A 472 16.88 20.44 4.61
C ALA A 472 16.68 20.45 3.09
N CYS A 473 15.44 20.60 2.60
CA CYS A 473 15.16 20.74 1.17
C CYS A 473 15.79 21.99 0.58
N GLU A 474 15.72 23.13 1.27
CA GLU A 474 16.38 24.38 0.84
C GLU A 474 17.89 24.20 0.70
N ALA A 475 18.54 23.54 1.67
CA ALA A 475 19.96 23.22 1.59
C ALA A 475 20.26 22.34 0.37
N LEU A 476 19.53 21.26 0.17
CA LEU A 476 19.72 20.39 -1.01
C LEU A 476 19.57 21.15 -2.33
N ILE A 477 18.58 22.03 -2.44
CA ILE A 477 18.30 22.79 -3.67
C ILE A 477 19.39 23.83 -3.95
N LYS A 478 19.82 24.59 -2.93
CA LYS A 478 20.71 25.75 -3.10
C LYS A 478 22.19 25.40 -3.28
N PHE A 479 22.61 24.20 -2.87
CA PHE A 479 24.01 23.81 -2.93
C PHE A 479 24.49 23.45 -4.34
N PHE A 480 23.59 23.09 -5.26
CA PHE A 480 23.95 22.77 -6.64
C PHE A 480 23.33 23.78 -7.61
N SER A 481 24.12 24.16 -8.62
CA SER A 481 23.72 25.10 -9.66
C SER A 481 22.57 24.55 -10.51
N PHE A 482 22.57 23.24 -10.80
CA PHE A 482 21.52 22.58 -11.57
C PHE A 482 20.16 22.52 -10.86
N SER A 483 20.12 22.60 -9.52
CA SER A 483 18.89 22.47 -8.73
C SER A 483 18.34 23.80 -8.22
N ASN A 484 19.14 24.87 -8.18
CA ASN A 484 18.84 26.11 -7.46
C ASN A 484 17.44 26.73 -7.70
N ASN A 485 16.85 26.51 -8.88
CA ASN A 485 15.53 27.05 -9.26
C ASN A 485 14.41 26.01 -9.32
N LEU A 486 14.70 24.75 -8.99
CA LEU A 486 13.77 23.63 -9.06
C LEU A 486 13.16 23.38 -7.68
N PRO A 487 11.85 23.57 -7.50
CA PRO A 487 11.19 23.29 -6.23
C PRO A 487 11.02 21.78 -6.01
N VAL A 488 10.83 21.38 -4.76
CA VAL A 488 10.46 20.01 -4.36
C VAL A 488 8.94 19.93 -4.17
N TYR A 489 8.32 18.97 -4.85
CA TYR A 489 6.89 18.71 -4.74
C TYR A 489 6.70 17.38 -4.00
N PHE A 490 5.98 17.42 -2.88
CA PHE A 490 5.59 16.23 -2.15
C PHE A 490 4.15 15.86 -2.51
N PHE A 491 3.99 14.73 -3.20
CA PHE A 491 2.69 14.17 -3.57
C PHE A 491 2.24 13.20 -2.49
N ILE A 492 1.45 13.71 -1.54
CA ILE A 492 0.91 13.01 -0.37
C ILE A 492 -0.42 12.35 -0.75
N ASP A 493 -0.41 11.04 -0.93
CA ASP A 493 -1.55 10.29 -1.44
C ASP A 493 -2.36 9.60 -0.33
N ASP A 494 -3.68 9.52 -0.52
CA ASP A 494 -4.68 8.96 0.40
C ASP A 494 -4.70 9.62 1.80
N TYR A 495 -4.60 10.94 1.85
CA TYR A 495 -4.66 11.75 3.08
C TYR A 495 -6.10 11.98 3.55
N SER A 496 -6.85 10.89 3.75
CA SER A 496 -8.30 10.93 3.98
C SER A 496 -8.70 10.39 5.35
N ALA A 497 -9.59 11.09 6.06
CA ALA A 497 -10.32 10.50 7.18
C ALA A 497 -11.30 9.41 6.67
N PRO A 498 -11.47 8.29 7.40
CA PRO A 498 -10.94 8.02 8.74
C PRO A 498 -9.55 7.36 8.78
N LYS A 499 -8.94 7.00 7.63
CA LYS A 499 -7.62 6.33 7.61
C LYS A 499 -6.54 7.19 8.24
N VAL A 500 -6.47 8.45 7.83
CA VAL A 500 -5.67 9.49 8.50
C VAL A 500 -6.64 10.28 9.37
N ALA A 501 -6.66 10.01 10.68
CA ALA A 501 -7.56 10.65 11.63
C ALA A 501 -7.42 12.18 11.61
N LYS A 502 -8.51 12.92 11.86
CA LYS A 502 -8.49 14.39 11.86
C LYS A 502 -7.43 14.97 12.81
N ALA A 503 -7.26 14.37 13.99
CA ALA A 503 -6.21 14.77 14.93
C ALA A 503 -4.80 14.60 14.35
N LEU A 504 -4.55 13.51 13.61
CA LEU A 504 -3.28 13.30 12.91
C LEU A 504 -3.11 14.30 11.77
N GLN A 505 -4.19 14.57 11.03
CA GLN A 505 -4.15 15.59 9.98
C GLN A 505 -3.80 16.95 10.55
N SER A 506 -4.41 17.35 11.67
CA SER A 506 -4.11 18.60 12.36
C SER A 506 -2.67 18.67 12.88
N SER A 507 -2.06 17.57 13.26
CA SER A 507 -0.62 17.53 13.58
C SER A 507 0.26 17.76 12.34
N LEU A 508 -0.03 17.06 11.24
CA LEU A 508 0.77 17.10 10.03
C LEU A 508 0.55 18.37 9.17
N ASN A 509 -0.62 18.99 9.26
CA ASN A 509 -0.93 20.24 8.59
C ASN A 509 0.01 21.39 9.02
N ARG A 510 0.59 21.31 10.23
CA ARG A 510 1.65 22.22 10.69
C ARG A 510 2.87 22.22 9.78
N ILE A 511 3.06 21.19 8.96
CA ILE A 511 4.07 21.14 7.88
C ILE A 511 3.41 21.40 6.53
N PHE A 512 2.36 20.64 6.21
CA PHE A 512 1.82 20.55 4.84
C PHE A 512 1.16 21.84 4.35
N MET A 513 0.66 22.69 5.26
CA MET A 513 0.00 23.95 4.91
C MET A 513 0.95 25.16 4.99
N GLN A 514 2.19 24.96 5.45
CA GLN A 514 3.17 26.04 5.46
C GLN A 514 3.57 26.43 4.05
N ARG A 515 3.71 27.73 3.83
CA ARG A 515 4.16 28.29 2.55
C ARG A 515 5.67 28.39 2.54
N ASN A 516 6.28 27.81 1.51
CA ASN A 516 7.72 27.81 1.35
C ASN A 516 8.07 28.00 -0.14
N PRO A 517 9.12 28.78 -0.49
CA PRO A 517 9.52 28.98 -1.89
C PRO A 517 10.14 27.74 -2.54
N HIS A 518 10.58 26.76 -1.75
CA HIS A 518 11.31 25.57 -2.15
C HIS A 518 10.51 24.28 -2.03
N CYS A 519 9.47 24.23 -1.19
CA CYS A 519 8.66 23.02 -0.94
C CYS A 519 7.17 23.28 -1.15
N PHE A 520 6.51 22.41 -1.90
CA PHE A 520 5.07 22.46 -2.13
C PHE A 520 4.42 21.09 -1.87
N PHE A 521 3.29 21.09 -1.18
CA PHE A 521 2.56 19.87 -0.83
C PHE A 521 1.31 19.71 -1.69
N LYS A 522 1.15 18.52 -2.26
CA LYS A 522 0.00 18.11 -3.07
C LYS A 522 -0.65 16.96 -2.35
N LEU A 523 -1.78 17.19 -1.69
CA LEU A 523 -2.45 16.20 -0.86
C LEU A 523 -3.66 15.68 -1.61
N SER A 524 -3.85 14.37 -1.69
CA SER A 524 -5.07 13.78 -2.24
C SER A 524 -6.02 13.34 -1.13
N THR A 525 -7.32 13.61 -1.31
CA THR A 525 -8.36 13.18 -0.37
C THR A 525 -9.56 12.58 -1.10
N ASP A 526 -10.31 11.73 -0.40
CA ASP A 526 -11.54 11.11 -0.92
C ASP A 526 -12.68 12.11 -1.08
N SER A 527 -12.77 13.11 -0.21
CA SER A 527 -13.83 14.13 -0.23
C SER A 527 -13.40 15.39 0.53
N PRO A 528 -14.05 16.56 0.28
CA PRO A 528 -13.76 17.78 1.03
C PRO A 528 -13.90 17.57 2.54
N VAL A 529 -14.95 16.86 2.98
CA VAL A 529 -15.20 16.59 4.40
C VAL A 529 -14.18 15.63 5.04
N SER A 530 -13.41 14.90 4.24
CA SER A 530 -12.34 14.03 4.73
C SER A 530 -11.07 14.81 5.10
N PHE A 531 -10.92 16.07 4.69
CA PHE A 531 -9.77 16.95 4.98
C PHE A 531 -10.02 17.89 6.17
N SER A 532 -9.05 18.03 7.07
CA SER A 532 -9.08 19.02 8.16
C SER A 532 -8.39 20.30 7.71
N THR A 533 -9.04 21.46 7.87
CA THR A 533 -8.47 22.77 7.53
C THR A 533 -7.62 23.36 8.64
N GLY A 534 -7.79 22.91 9.88
CA GLY A 534 -7.05 23.40 11.04
C GLY A 534 -5.84 22.54 11.41
N ASP A 535 -4.90 23.14 12.12
CA ASP A 535 -3.85 22.43 12.86
C ASP A 535 -4.14 22.29 14.36
N MET A 536 -3.29 21.54 15.04
CA MET A 536 -3.40 21.31 16.48
C MET A 536 -2.92 22.50 17.33
N ASP A 537 -2.30 23.52 16.74
CA ASP A 537 -1.93 24.77 17.41
C ASP A 537 -3.11 25.77 17.44
N GLY A 538 -4.26 25.39 16.84
CA GLY A 538 -5.48 26.19 16.79
C GLY A 538 -5.54 27.14 15.60
N VAL A 539 -4.64 26.99 14.62
CA VAL A 539 -4.66 27.79 13.39
C VAL A 539 -5.59 27.14 12.37
N GLU A 540 -6.57 27.89 11.88
CA GLU A 540 -7.40 27.51 10.73
C GLU A 540 -6.79 28.07 9.44
N TYR A 541 -6.40 27.18 8.52
CA TYR A 541 -5.82 27.58 7.24
C TYR A 541 -6.89 28.03 6.26
N VAL A 542 -6.61 29.09 5.51
CA VAL A 542 -7.59 29.71 4.61
C VAL A 542 -7.35 29.28 3.17
N GLU A 543 -8.40 28.73 2.55
CA GLU A 543 -8.39 28.41 1.12
C GLU A 543 -8.14 29.66 0.28
N GLY A 544 -7.24 29.57 -0.70
CA GLY A 544 -6.79 30.68 -1.55
C GLY A 544 -5.61 31.47 -0.98
N ARG A 545 -5.25 31.26 0.29
CA ARG A 545 -4.09 31.89 0.93
C ARG A 545 -2.99 30.90 1.27
N GLU A 546 -3.31 29.85 2.03
CA GLU A 546 -2.33 28.81 2.42
C GLU A 546 -2.37 27.57 1.52
N PHE A 547 -3.56 27.19 1.03
CA PHE A 547 -3.75 26.10 0.08
C PHE A 547 -4.90 26.38 -0.88
N PHE A 548 -4.98 25.63 -1.98
CA PHE A 548 -6.13 25.63 -2.89
C PHE A 548 -6.84 24.27 -2.85
N MET A 549 -8.17 24.26 -2.79
CA MET A 549 -8.93 23.03 -2.91
C MET A 549 -9.28 22.75 -4.37
N LEU A 550 -8.64 21.73 -4.95
CA LEU A 550 -8.96 21.25 -6.29
C LEU A 550 -9.97 20.10 -6.21
N ASN A 551 -11.25 20.41 -6.34
CA ASN A 551 -12.30 19.39 -6.40
C ASN A 551 -12.48 18.89 -7.84
N LEU A 552 -11.96 17.71 -8.15
CA LEU A 552 -12.04 17.10 -9.47
C LEU A 552 -13.48 16.87 -9.93
N GLY A 553 -14.41 16.56 -9.02
CA GLY A 553 -15.82 16.45 -9.39
C GLY A 553 -16.38 17.76 -9.93
N LEU A 554 -16.00 18.87 -9.30
CA LEU A 554 -16.32 20.22 -9.75
C LEU A 554 -15.60 20.61 -11.04
N VAL A 555 -14.36 20.19 -11.24
CA VAL A 555 -13.64 20.43 -12.51
C VAL A 555 -14.43 19.79 -13.66
N TYR A 556 -14.77 18.51 -13.56
CA TYR A 556 -15.52 17.81 -14.60
C TYR A 556 -16.94 18.37 -14.80
N LEU A 557 -17.61 18.79 -13.73
CA LEU A 557 -18.95 19.37 -13.86
C LEU A 557 -18.98 20.67 -14.68
N HIS A 558 -17.91 21.47 -14.61
CA HIS A 558 -17.88 22.83 -15.14
C HIS A 558 -16.98 23.01 -16.38
N ASP A 559 -16.01 22.13 -16.60
CA ASP A 559 -15.13 22.24 -17.75
C ASP A 559 -15.87 21.96 -19.07
N GLU A 560 -15.27 22.40 -20.16
CA GLU A 560 -15.81 22.30 -21.50
C GLU A 560 -16.03 20.84 -21.91
N THR A 561 -17.15 20.58 -22.59
CA THR A 561 -17.51 19.24 -23.06
C THR A 561 -16.42 18.63 -23.94
N ASP A 562 -15.76 19.45 -24.77
CA ASP A 562 -14.72 18.99 -25.68
C ASP A 562 -13.46 18.53 -24.93
N LYS A 563 -13.06 19.22 -23.85
CA LYS A 563 -11.90 18.80 -23.02
C LYS A 563 -12.19 17.49 -22.29
N LYS A 564 -13.38 17.35 -21.71
CA LYS A 564 -13.82 16.09 -21.09
C LYS A 564 -13.80 14.94 -22.07
N ARG A 565 -14.38 15.15 -23.25
CA ARG A 565 -14.40 14.13 -24.32
C ARG A 565 -12.98 13.78 -24.74
N ALA A 566 -12.13 14.77 -24.98
CA ALA A 566 -10.75 14.59 -25.40
C ALA A 566 -9.90 13.81 -24.38
N PHE A 567 -10.18 13.97 -23.08
CA PHE A 567 -9.56 13.16 -22.03
C PHE A 567 -10.07 11.71 -22.04
N ILE A 568 -11.39 11.50 -22.07
CA ILE A 568 -11.98 10.14 -22.11
C ILE A 568 -11.53 9.37 -23.36
N GLU A 569 -11.51 10.01 -24.53
CA GLU A 569 -11.01 9.42 -25.77
C GLU A 569 -9.54 8.99 -25.65
N ASP A 570 -8.70 9.80 -25.01
CA ASP A 570 -7.28 9.48 -24.83
C ASP A 570 -7.07 8.31 -23.87
N VAL A 571 -7.82 8.28 -22.74
CA VAL A 571 -7.80 7.16 -21.79
C VAL A 571 -8.14 5.84 -22.48
N PHE A 572 -9.21 5.80 -23.27
CA PHE A 572 -9.60 4.58 -23.98
C PHE A 572 -8.65 4.25 -25.13
N ARG A 573 -8.16 5.23 -25.90
CA ARG A 573 -7.16 4.98 -26.95
C ARG A 573 -5.94 4.28 -26.39
N ARG A 574 -5.39 4.78 -25.27
CA ARG A 574 -4.24 4.19 -24.57
C ARG A 574 -4.54 2.76 -24.09
N ARG A 575 -5.68 2.56 -23.43
CA ARG A 575 -6.09 1.24 -22.91
C ARG A 575 -6.33 0.20 -24.01
N LEU A 576 -7.03 0.57 -25.08
CA LEU A 576 -7.32 -0.32 -26.21
C LEU A 576 -6.02 -0.68 -26.95
N SER A 577 -5.09 0.28 -27.10
CA SER A 577 -3.79 0.05 -27.74
C SER A 577 -2.81 -0.77 -26.89
N ALA A 578 -3.01 -0.84 -25.58
CA ALA A 578 -2.19 -1.63 -24.66
C ALA A 578 -2.52 -3.13 -24.70
N VAL A 579 -3.60 -3.51 -25.39
CA VAL A 579 -3.97 -4.91 -25.67
C VAL A 579 -3.66 -5.22 -27.13
N GLU A 580 -2.97 -6.33 -27.36
CA GLU A 580 -2.62 -6.74 -28.71
C GLU A 580 -3.87 -7.16 -29.51
N ASN A 581 -4.04 -6.59 -30.70
CA ASN A 581 -5.13 -6.93 -31.64
C ASN A 581 -6.55 -6.82 -31.04
N TYR A 582 -6.78 -5.84 -30.14
CA TYR A 582 -8.12 -5.63 -29.59
C TYR A 582 -9.13 -5.26 -30.71
N PRO A 583 -10.41 -5.69 -30.64
CA PRO A 583 -11.34 -5.61 -31.76
C PRO A 583 -11.81 -4.21 -32.13
N ALA A 584 -11.46 -3.19 -31.35
CA ALA A 584 -11.78 -1.78 -31.58
C ALA A 584 -10.54 -0.92 -31.35
N LYS A 585 -10.28 0.03 -32.24
CA LYS A 585 -9.09 0.91 -32.18
C LYS A 585 -9.27 2.07 -31.20
N ASP A 586 -10.49 2.56 -31.07
CA ASP A 586 -10.83 3.67 -30.21
C ASP A 586 -12.25 3.52 -29.65
N ILE A 587 -12.63 4.48 -28.80
CA ILE A 587 -13.94 4.52 -28.16
C ILE A 587 -15.08 4.81 -29.16
N ASP A 588 -14.79 5.45 -30.29
CA ASP A 588 -15.78 5.78 -31.32
C ASP A 588 -16.20 4.52 -32.08
N GLU A 589 -15.23 3.67 -32.47
CA GLU A 589 -15.52 2.37 -33.06
C GLU A 589 -16.28 1.45 -32.09
N LEU A 590 -15.96 1.54 -30.79
CA LEU A 590 -16.55 0.68 -29.76
C LEU A 590 -17.99 1.07 -29.41
N VAL A 591 -18.23 2.34 -29.02
CA VAL A 591 -19.55 2.81 -28.52
C VAL A 591 -20.21 3.87 -29.40
N GLY A 592 -19.51 4.41 -30.39
CA GLY A 592 -20.06 5.37 -31.35
C GLY A 592 -20.11 6.80 -30.83
N SER A 593 -20.67 7.67 -31.67
CA SER A 593 -20.87 9.08 -31.38
C SER A 593 -22.32 9.48 -31.61
N ASN A 594 -22.84 10.32 -30.72
CA ASN A 594 -24.15 10.94 -30.83
C ASN A 594 -24.02 12.47 -30.68
N PRO A 595 -23.45 13.15 -31.69
CA PRO A 595 -23.16 14.59 -31.61
C PRO A 595 -24.45 15.43 -31.70
N SER A 596 -25.54 14.86 -32.21
CA SER A 596 -26.85 15.52 -32.36
C SER A 596 -27.68 15.57 -31.07
N GLN A 597 -27.15 15.08 -29.95
CA GLN A 597 -27.90 15.01 -28.69
C GLN A 597 -28.36 16.40 -28.21
N ASN A 598 -29.64 16.52 -27.91
CA ASN A 598 -30.26 17.77 -27.49
C ASN A 598 -31.14 17.58 -26.25
N TRP A 599 -30.63 18.03 -25.11
CA TRP A 599 -31.30 17.88 -23.82
C TRP A 599 -32.71 18.48 -23.77
N ASN A 600 -32.98 19.55 -24.52
CA ASN A 600 -34.34 20.12 -24.57
C ASN A 600 -35.33 19.18 -25.26
N GLU A 601 -34.90 18.52 -26.33
CA GLU A 601 -35.76 17.58 -27.03
C GLU A 601 -35.94 16.30 -26.20
N ASP A 602 -34.86 15.82 -25.59
CA ASP A 602 -34.90 14.69 -24.64
C ASP A 602 -35.87 14.97 -23.48
N ALA A 603 -35.82 16.17 -22.90
CA ALA A 603 -36.74 16.56 -21.82
C ALA A 603 -38.21 16.60 -22.27
N LYS A 604 -38.49 17.04 -23.50
CA LYS A 604 -39.85 16.98 -24.06
C LYS A 604 -40.30 15.53 -24.27
N GLN A 605 -39.41 14.65 -24.70
CA GLN A 605 -39.70 13.22 -24.85
C GLN A 605 -40.01 12.57 -23.50
N ILE A 606 -39.23 12.87 -22.45
CA ILE A 606 -39.49 12.39 -21.09
C ILE A 606 -40.86 12.86 -20.58
N ARG A 607 -41.22 14.13 -20.85
CA ARG A 607 -42.55 14.65 -20.52
C ARG A 607 -43.68 13.90 -21.22
N ARG A 608 -43.45 13.43 -22.45
CA ARG A 608 -44.37 12.55 -23.20
C ARG A 608 -44.29 11.09 -22.75
N ALA A 609 -43.78 10.84 -21.53
CA ALA A 609 -43.59 9.53 -20.93
C ALA A 609 -42.69 8.56 -21.73
N LYS A 610 -41.84 9.07 -22.63
CA LYS A 610 -40.83 8.25 -23.31
C LYS A 610 -39.57 8.14 -22.45
N LYS A 611 -38.94 6.97 -22.49
CA LYS A 611 -37.60 6.77 -21.94
C LYS A 611 -36.59 7.13 -23.02
N ILE A 612 -35.68 8.05 -22.72
CA ILE A 612 -34.62 8.45 -23.65
C ILE A 612 -33.53 7.37 -23.69
N THR A 613 -32.97 7.13 -24.87
CA THR A 613 -31.84 6.22 -25.07
C THR A 613 -30.53 6.99 -24.92
N ILE A 614 -29.71 6.62 -23.95
CA ILE A 614 -28.42 7.27 -23.65
C ILE A 614 -27.30 6.38 -24.17
N TRP A 615 -26.47 6.91 -25.08
CA TRP A 615 -25.41 6.16 -25.76
C TRP A 615 -24.36 7.09 -26.39
N GLY A 616 -23.24 6.51 -26.81
CA GLY A 616 -22.14 7.20 -27.49
C GLY A 616 -21.15 7.86 -26.53
N LYS A 617 -19.98 8.23 -27.06
CA LYS A 617 -18.87 8.85 -26.32
C LYS A 617 -19.23 10.18 -25.67
N GLU A 618 -20.13 10.97 -26.27
CA GLU A 618 -20.67 12.19 -25.68
C GLU A 618 -21.43 11.90 -24.38
N SER A 619 -22.19 10.80 -24.33
CA SER A 619 -22.87 10.37 -23.11
C SER A 619 -21.86 9.94 -22.04
N LEU A 620 -20.82 9.17 -22.40
CA LEU A 620 -19.74 8.78 -21.46
C LEU A 620 -19.05 10.01 -20.85
N ALA A 621 -18.74 11.03 -21.66
CA ALA A 621 -18.16 12.28 -21.17
C ALA A 621 -19.11 13.04 -20.22
N ASN A 622 -20.43 13.02 -20.48
CA ASN A 622 -21.44 13.66 -19.63
C ASN A 622 -21.71 12.93 -18.32
N LEU A 623 -21.54 11.60 -18.31
CA LEU A 623 -21.63 10.71 -17.15
C LEU A 623 -20.44 10.89 -16.21
N CYS A 624 -19.25 11.21 -16.75
CA CYS A 624 -18.04 11.38 -15.97
C CYS A 624 -18.11 12.65 -15.12
N SER A 625 -18.09 12.47 -13.80
CA SER A 625 -18.01 13.52 -12.79
C SER A 625 -16.68 13.45 -12.03
N GLY A 626 -15.61 13.16 -12.77
CA GLY A 626 -14.28 12.88 -12.23
C GLY A 626 -14.03 11.40 -11.98
N ASP A 627 -15.03 10.54 -11.94
CA ASP A 627 -14.96 9.09 -11.70
C ASP A 627 -14.56 8.27 -12.93
N VAL A 628 -13.31 8.44 -13.38
CA VAL A 628 -12.76 7.77 -14.57
C VAL A 628 -12.87 6.24 -14.48
N HIS A 629 -12.59 5.67 -13.30
CA HIS A 629 -12.75 4.24 -13.03
C HIS A 629 -14.17 3.76 -13.36
N TYR A 630 -15.20 4.50 -12.95
CA TYR A 630 -16.59 4.14 -13.24
C TYR A 630 -16.85 4.08 -14.73
N VAL A 631 -16.32 5.04 -15.50
CA VAL A 631 -16.49 5.06 -16.96
C VAL A 631 -15.78 3.85 -17.60
N ILE A 632 -14.59 3.48 -17.13
CA ILE A 632 -13.86 2.29 -17.63
C ILE A 632 -14.68 1.02 -17.35
N ASN A 633 -15.19 0.84 -16.13
CA ASN A 633 -16.03 -0.31 -15.76
C ASN A 633 -17.33 -0.36 -16.54
N LEU A 634 -17.98 0.79 -16.71
CA LEU A 634 -19.22 0.88 -17.49
C LEU A 634 -19.00 0.39 -18.92
N VAL A 635 -17.89 0.78 -19.56
CA VAL A 635 -17.55 0.28 -20.91
C VAL A 635 -17.22 -1.20 -20.89
N ALA A 636 -16.55 -1.71 -19.84
CA ALA A 636 -16.33 -3.15 -19.67
C ALA A 636 -17.67 -3.91 -19.59
N SER A 637 -18.63 -3.43 -18.79
CA SER A 637 -19.98 -3.99 -18.68
C SER A 637 -20.73 -3.95 -20.01
N MET A 638 -20.58 -2.87 -20.78
CA MET A 638 -21.14 -2.78 -22.14
C MET A 638 -20.57 -3.83 -23.09
N VAL A 639 -19.25 -4.04 -23.06
CA VAL A 639 -18.58 -5.08 -23.87
C VAL A 639 -19.04 -6.47 -23.47
N ASN A 640 -19.12 -6.76 -22.17
CA ASN A 640 -19.59 -8.03 -21.65
C ASN A 640 -21.06 -8.29 -22.04
N ALA A 641 -21.93 -7.28 -21.90
CA ALA A 641 -23.33 -7.38 -22.30
C ALA A 641 -23.53 -7.54 -23.82
N ALA A 642 -22.55 -7.10 -24.63
CA ALA A 642 -22.54 -7.32 -26.08
C ALA A 642 -22.00 -8.70 -26.49
N GLY A 643 -21.66 -9.59 -25.54
CA GLY A 643 -21.12 -10.93 -25.81
C GLY A 643 -19.59 -11.03 -25.69
N GLY A 644 -18.94 -10.01 -25.14
CA GLY A 644 -17.50 -9.99 -24.92
C GLY A 644 -16.67 -9.81 -26.19
N GLU A 645 -15.36 -9.99 -26.06
CA GLU A 645 -14.41 -9.72 -27.14
C GLU A 645 -14.64 -10.57 -28.40
N VAL A 646 -15.00 -11.84 -28.21
CA VAL A 646 -15.27 -12.79 -29.31
C VAL A 646 -16.39 -12.27 -30.22
N GLN A 647 -17.49 -11.79 -29.62
CA GLN A 647 -18.61 -11.27 -30.38
C GLN A 647 -18.28 -9.93 -31.05
N LEU A 648 -17.47 -9.08 -30.40
CA LEU A 648 -17.00 -7.82 -31.00
C LEU A 648 -16.13 -8.04 -32.25
N ARG A 649 -15.31 -9.11 -32.28
CA ARG A 649 -14.51 -9.47 -33.47
C ARG A 649 -15.38 -9.90 -34.65
N GLN A 650 -16.50 -10.55 -34.38
CA GLN A 650 -17.44 -11.01 -35.40
C GLN A 650 -18.41 -9.91 -35.86
N SER A 651 -18.64 -8.91 -35.00
CA SER A 651 -19.55 -7.81 -35.28
C SER A 651 -19.03 -6.93 -36.43
N LYS A 652 -19.90 -6.76 -37.44
CA LYS A 652 -19.73 -5.78 -38.52
C LYS A 652 -20.42 -4.44 -38.23
N ASN A 653 -21.02 -4.30 -37.05
CA ASN A 653 -21.75 -3.10 -36.68
C ASN A 653 -20.78 -1.98 -36.29
N THR A 654 -21.16 -0.75 -36.62
CA THR A 654 -20.52 0.47 -36.12
C THR A 654 -21.62 1.35 -35.53
N PRO A 655 -21.65 1.59 -34.21
CA PRO A 655 -20.69 1.10 -33.21
C PRO A 655 -20.79 -0.41 -32.95
N LYS A 656 -19.70 -1.00 -32.46
CA LYS A 656 -19.66 -2.44 -32.14
C LYS A 656 -20.60 -2.82 -31.00
N VAL A 657 -20.75 -1.95 -30.00
CA VAL A 657 -21.76 -2.06 -28.95
C VAL A 657 -22.99 -1.22 -29.34
N LEU A 658 -24.15 -1.87 -29.45
CA LEU A 658 -25.40 -1.20 -29.86
C LEU A 658 -25.94 -0.21 -28.80
N ALA A 659 -26.59 0.86 -29.26
CA ALA A 659 -27.11 1.94 -28.40
C ALA A 659 -28.07 1.48 -27.29
N ASN A 660 -28.91 0.47 -27.56
CA ASN A 660 -29.83 -0.10 -26.58
C ASN A 660 -29.11 -0.89 -25.47
N VAL A 661 -28.00 -1.57 -25.80
CA VAL A 661 -27.14 -2.24 -24.82
C VAL A 661 -26.45 -1.22 -23.93
N GLN A 662 -25.92 -0.14 -24.53
CA GLN A 662 -25.31 0.97 -23.81
C GLN A 662 -26.28 1.61 -22.80
N ASP A 663 -27.50 1.99 -23.22
CA ASP A 663 -28.51 2.60 -22.33
C ASP A 663 -28.89 1.68 -21.17
N LYS A 664 -29.02 0.37 -21.45
CA LYS A 664 -29.30 -0.64 -20.44
C LYS A 664 -28.19 -0.68 -19.38
N CYS A 665 -26.94 -0.87 -19.80
CA CYS A 665 -25.79 -0.92 -18.89
C CYS A 665 -25.65 0.35 -18.05
N ILE A 666 -25.78 1.53 -18.67
CA ILE A 666 -25.71 2.83 -17.97
C ILE A 666 -26.70 2.90 -16.79
N ARG A 667 -27.93 2.42 -17.00
CA ARG A 667 -28.99 2.49 -15.98
C ARG A 667 -28.85 1.40 -14.93
N GLU A 668 -28.39 0.21 -15.32
CA GLU A 668 -28.16 -0.90 -14.40
C GLU A 668 -27.00 -0.62 -13.43
N GLU A 669 -25.88 -0.11 -13.93
CA GLU A 669 -24.71 0.31 -13.15
C GLU A 669 -25.06 1.44 -12.15
N ALA A 670 -25.85 2.42 -12.60
CA ALA A 670 -26.32 3.48 -11.72
C ALA A 670 -27.22 2.95 -10.59
N GLY A 671 -28.08 1.97 -10.89
CA GLY A 671 -28.88 1.29 -9.88
C GLY A 671 -28.04 0.42 -8.96
N GLU A 672 -26.98 -0.21 -9.47
CA GLU A 672 -26.05 -1.02 -8.69
C GLU A 672 -25.28 -0.20 -7.67
N PHE A 673 -24.82 0.99 -8.06
CA PHE A 673 -24.22 1.92 -7.11
C PHE A 673 -25.14 2.20 -5.92
N LEU A 674 -26.43 2.49 -6.15
CA LEU A 674 -27.38 2.74 -5.08
C LEU A 674 -27.62 1.49 -4.22
N ARG A 675 -27.63 0.29 -4.82
CA ARG A 675 -27.71 -0.96 -4.05
C ARG A 675 -26.49 -1.16 -3.16
N ASN A 676 -25.29 -0.95 -3.70
CA ASN A 676 -24.02 -1.10 -2.97
C ASN A 676 -23.87 -0.04 -1.86
N LEU A 677 -24.42 1.16 -2.06
CA LEU A 677 -24.41 2.22 -1.05
C LEU A 677 -25.12 1.79 0.24
N LYS A 678 -26.18 0.97 0.18
CA LYS A 678 -26.91 0.48 1.35
C LYS A 678 -26.03 -0.25 2.36
N GLY A 679 -25.07 -1.04 1.89
CA GLY A 679 -24.14 -1.81 2.73
C GLY A 679 -22.82 -1.09 3.05
N SER A 680 -22.62 0.13 2.56
CA SER A 680 -21.31 0.80 2.60
C SER A 680 -21.01 1.57 3.90
N CYS A 681 -22.05 1.92 4.68
CA CYS A 681 -21.94 2.59 5.98
C CYS A 681 -23.21 2.39 6.80
N GLU A 682 -23.16 2.78 8.08
CA GLU A 682 -24.29 2.78 9.03
C GLU A 682 -25.54 3.50 8.48
N TYR A 683 -25.36 4.51 7.62
CA TYR A 683 -26.45 5.32 7.07
C TYR A 683 -26.83 4.99 5.63
N GLY A 684 -26.29 3.90 5.06
CA GLY A 684 -26.42 3.58 3.64
C GLY A 684 -27.86 3.63 3.11
N ASP A 685 -28.80 3.01 3.82
CA ASP A 685 -30.23 3.05 3.45
C ASP A 685 -30.81 4.46 3.42
N LYS A 686 -30.44 5.31 4.40
CA LYS A 686 -30.87 6.71 4.44
C LYS A 686 -30.29 7.50 3.26
N LEU A 687 -29.03 7.29 2.90
CA LEU A 687 -28.41 7.96 1.75
C LEU A 687 -29.13 7.62 0.44
N VAL A 688 -29.53 6.35 0.27
CA VAL A 688 -30.31 5.91 -0.90
C VAL A 688 -31.70 6.52 -0.91
N ALA A 689 -32.37 6.61 0.25
CA ALA A 689 -33.67 7.27 0.38
C ALA A 689 -33.58 8.76 0.00
N ILE A 690 -32.55 9.47 0.48
CA ILE A 690 -32.29 10.87 0.13
C ILE A 690 -32.10 11.05 -1.38
N ALA A 691 -31.22 10.26 -2.00
CA ALA A 691 -30.98 10.32 -3.44
C ALA A 691 -32.25 10.02 -4.25
N SER A 692 -33.04 9.05 -3.80
CA SER A 692 -34.29 8.64 -4.45
C SER A 692 -35.36 9.72 -4.36
N ALA A 693 -35.58 10.29 -3.17
CA ALA A 693 -36.53 11.37 -2.96
C ALA A 693 -36.18 12.59 -3.83
N PHE A 694 -34.89 12.98 -3.87
CA PHE A 694 -34.41 14.03 -4.77
C PHE A 694 -34.71 13.70 -6.24
N GLY A 695 -34.34 12.50 -6.70
CA GLY A 695 -34.52 12.08 -8.09
C GLY A 695 -35.99 12.05 -8.52
N ILE A 696 -36.88 11.59 -7.64
CA ILE A 696 -38.33 11.55 -7.88
C ILE A 696 -38.89 12.97 -7.99
N VAL A 697 -38.53 13.86 -7.07
CA VAL A 697 -38.96 15.27 -7.10
C VAL A 697 -38.43 15.95 -8.38
N ALA A 698 -37.14 15.78 -8.71
CA ALA A 698 -36.55 16.31 -9.93
C ALA A 698 -37.27 15.83 -11.20
N ASN A 699 -37.59 14.54 -11.29
CA ASN A 699 -38.31 13.96 -12.43
C ASN A 699 -39.74 14.52 -12.52
N SER A 700 -40.41 14.71 -11.38
CA SER A 700 -41.73 15.32 -11.34
C SER A 700 -41.72 16.76 -11.85
N TYR A 701 -40.66 17.53 -11.54
CA TYR A 701 -40.51 18.90 -12.05
C TYR A 701 -40.23 18.91 -13.54
N LEU A 702 -39.42 18.00 -14.05
CA LEU A 702 -39.22 17.85 -15.50
C LEU A 702 -40.53 17.55 -16.22
N LYS A 703 -41.37 16.69 -15.66
CA LYS A 703 -42.68 16.36 -16.22
C LYS A 703 -43.66 17.53 -16.18
N PHE A 704 -43.75 18.24 -15.05
CA PHE A 704 -44.88 19.14 -14.78
C PHE A 704 -44.54 20.63 -14.63
N ARG A 705 -43.25 21.01 -14.55
CA ARG A 705 -42.82 22.41 -14.46
C ARG A 705 -42.13 22.90 -15.72
N ILE A 706 -42.22 24.21 -15.94
CA ILE A 706 -41.60 24.91 -17.04
C ILE A 706 -40.43 25.74 -16.51
N SER A 707 -39.28 25.68 -17.19
CA SER A 707 -38.14 26.54 -16.89
C SER A 707 -38.47 27.99 -17.24
N THR A 708 -38.23 28.88 -16.27
CA THR A 708 -38.31 30.33 -16.44
C THR A 708 -36.97 30.94 -16.85
N ASN A 709 -35.89 30.15 -16.84
CA ASN A 709 -34.53 30.59 -17.13
C ASN A 709 -34.21 30.61 -18.64
N VAL A 710 -35.09 30.04 -19.48
CA VAL A 710 -34.85 29.89 -20.92
C VAL A 710 -36.04 30.36 -21.73
N LYS A 711 -35.76 31.15 -22.77
CA LYS A 711 -36.76 31.60 -23.75
C LYS A 711 -37.43 30.38 -24.41
N GLY A 712 -38.75 30.44 -24.57
CA GLY A 712 -39.54 29.31 -25.08
C GLY A 712 -40.03 28.34 -24.01
N LYS A 713 -39.78 28.63 -22.72
CA LYS A 713 -40.42 27.91 -21.60
C LYS A 713 -40.31 26.37 -21.69
N PRO A 714 -39.09 25.82 -21.91
CA PRO A 714 -38.88 24.38 -22.02
C PRO A 714 -39.11 23.67 -20.67
N PRO A 715 -39.14 22.32 -20.65
CA PRO A 715 -39.26 21.56 -19.41
C PRO A 715 -38.22 21.89 -18.34
N TRP A 716 -38.56 21.87 -17.06
CA TRP A 716 -37.62 22.14 -15.96
C TRP A 716 -36.58 21.01 -15.82
N GLN A 717 -35.30 21.28 -16.03
CA GLN A 717 -34.23 20.27 -15.99
C GLN A 717 -33.30 20.53 -14.80
N ALA A 718 -33.58 19.90 -13.67
CA ALA A 718 -32.81 20.08 -12.44
C ALA A 718 -32.05 18.81 -12.05
N CYS A 719 -30.73 18.96 -11.87
CA CYS A 719 -29.83 17.93 -11.34
C CYS A 719 -29.06 18.42 -10.11
N ARG A 720 -29.48 19.53 -9.50
CA ARG A 720 -28.85 20.10 -8.31
C ARG A 720 -29.84 20.70 -7.33
N ILE A 721 -29.48 20.70 -6.07
CA ILE A 721 -30.15 21.44 -4.99
C ILE A 721 -29.50 22.81 -4.87
N GLU A 722 -30.31 23.84 -4.68
CA GLU A 722 -29.84 25.20 -4.43
C GLU A 722 -30.50 25.77 -3.16
N PRO A 723 -29.76 25.79 -2.03
CA PRO A 723 -30.25 26.41 -0.81
C PRO A 723 -30.48 27.91 -0.98
N HIS A 724 -31.50 28.46 -0.33
CA HIS A 724 -31.77 29.90 -0.34
C HIS A 724 -30.84 30.71 0.56
N ALA A 725 -30.33 30.08 1.62
CA ALA A 725 -29.40 30.65 2.58
C ALA A 725 -28.33 29.61 2.99
N ALA A 726 -27.36 30.04 3.79
CA ALA A 726 -26.38 29.15 4.39
C ALA A 726 -27.10 28.07 5.23
N LEU A 727 -26.59 26.85 5.18
CA LEU A 727 -27.14 25.74 5.92
C LEU A 727 -26.72 25.82 7.39
N SER A 728 -27.68 25.60 8.29
CA SER A 728 -27.46 25.45 9.73
C SER A 728 -28.19 24.18 10.14
N LEU A 729 -27.54 23.04 9.92
CA LEU A 729 -28.13 21.71 10.10
C LEU A 729 -28.00 21.25 11.55
N THR A 730 -28.96 20.44 12.03
CA THR A 730 -28.75 19.71 13.29
C THR A 730 -27.58 18.73 13.17
N PRO A 731 -26.95 18.32 14.29
CA PRO A 731 -25.82 17.38 14.25
C PRO A 731 -26.12 16.07 13.50
N ALA A 732 -27.35 15.56 13.62
CA ALA A 732 -27.77 14.35 12.90
C ALA A 732 -27.88 14.59 11.38
N ALA A 733 -28.44 15.72 10.96
CA ALA A 733 -28.53 16.09 9.56
C ALA A 733 -27.14 16.40 8.96
N GLN A 734 -26.25 17.06 9.72
CA GLN A 734 -24.88 17.31 9.29
C GLN A 734 -24.11 16.02 9.04
N LYS A 735 -24.28 15.00 9.89
CA LYS A 735 -23.66 13.68 9.68
C LYS A 735 -24.09 13.06 8.35
N LEU A 736 -25.38 13.10 8.02
CA LEU A 736 -25.90 12.59 6.75
C LEU A 736 -25.41 13.41 5.56
N TYR A 737 -25.35 14.73 5.69
CA TYR A 737 -24.78 15.63 4.70
C TYR A 737 -23.33 15.27 4.37
N ASP A 738 -22.50 15.07 5.40
CA ASP A 738 -21.10 14.72 5.24
C ASP A 738 -20.93 13.34 4.58
N GLU A 739 -21.76 12.34 4.93
CA GLU A 739 -21.72 11.04 4.27
C GLU A 739 -22.14 11.12 2.78
N LEU A 740 -23.13 11.95 2.42
CA LEU A 740 -23.50 12.17 1.02
C LEU A 740 -22.32 12.72 0.20
N LEU A 741 -21.51 13.61 0.79
CA LEU A 741 -20.31 14.13 0.15
C LEU A 741 -19.18 13.11 0.13
N ARG A 742 -18.98 12.37 1.22
CA ARG A 742 -17.94 11.34 1.35
C ARG A 742 -18.10 10.22 0.33
N TYR A 743 -19.32 9.73 0.14
CA TYR A 743 -19.65 8.73 -0.88
C TYR A 743 -19.92 9.34 -2.26
N SER A 744 -19.78 10.67 -2.39
CA SER A 744 -19.99 11.43 -3.62
C SER A 744 -21.35 11.15 -4.25
N VAL A 745 -22.41 11.00 -3.45
CA VAL A 745 -23.79 10.96 -3.97
C VAL A 745 -24.12 12.33 -4.57
N PHE A 746 -23.68 13.38 -3.87
CA PHE A 746 -23.68 14.75 -4.34
C PHE A 746 -22.26 15.32 -4.38
N ILE A 747 -22.05 16.28 -5.27
CA ILE A 747 -20.83 17.08 -5.39
C ILE A 747 -21.19 18.52 -5.02
N GLU A 748 -20.52 19.04 -4.01
CA GLU A 748 -20.74 20.38 -3.47
C GLU A 748 -20.04 21.45 -4.30
N ASP A 749 -20.75 22.53 -4.64
CA ASP A 749 -20.28 23.69 -5.43
C ASP A 749 -20.56 25.01 -4.71
N TYR A 750 -19.50 25.72 -4.29
CA TYR A 750 -19.57 27.02 -3.61
C TYR A 750 -19.48 28.23 -4.55
N ARG A 751 -19.31 28.05 -5.87
CA ARG A 751 -19.04 29.17 -6.80
C ARG A 751 -20.26 30.04 -7.13
N GLY A 752 -21.42 29.76 -6.54
CA GLY A 752 -22.69 30.41 -6.86
C GLY A 752 -23.24 31.29 -5.73
N LYS A 753 -23.65 32.52 -6.07
CA LYS A 753 -24.58 33.28 -5.23
C LYS A 753 -25.97 32.64 -5.33
N SER A 754 -26.62 32.45 -4.19
CA SER A 754 -28.02 32.06 -4.09
C SER A 754 -28.90 33.14 -4.74
N ARG A 755 -30.18 32.83 -4.94
CA ARG A 755 -31.18 33.82 -5.36
C ARG A 755 -31.28 35.05 -4.44
N ARG A 756 -30.78 34.95 -3.20
CA ARG A 756 -30.70 36.03 -2.20
C ARG A 756 -29.31 36.69 -2.12
N GLY A 757 -28.42 36.41 -3.07
CA GLY A 757 -27.11 37.05 -3.19
C GLY A 757 -26.00 36.52 -2.26
N LYS A 758 -26.30 35.52 -1.41
CA LYS A 758 -25.32 34.89 -0.50
C LYS A 758 -24.66 33.68 -1.16
N THR A 759 -23.36 33.48 -0.94
CA THR A 759 -22.69 32.23 -1.34
C THR A 759 -23.27 31.06 -0.56
N VAL A 760 -23.75 30.01 -1.26
CA VAL A 760 -24.40 28.84 -0.66
C VAL A 760 -23.88 27.56 -1.30
N PRO A 761 -23.79 26.44 -0.55
CA PRO A 761 -23.35 25.17 -1.11
C PRO A 761 -24.44 24.59 -2.02
N ARG A 762 -24.20 24.57 -3.32
CA ARG A 762 -25.08 23.85 -4.27
C ARG A 762 -24.68 22.39 -4.30
N LEU A 763 -25.66 21.48 -4.19
CA LEU A 763 -25.40 20.05 -4.25
C LEU A 763 -25.78 19.51 -5.61
N CYS A 764 -24.80 19.19 -6.45
CA CYS A 764 -25.03 18.58 -7.75
C CYS A 764 -25.11 17.06 -7.62
N LEU A 765 -26.18 16.44 -8.10
CA LEU A 765 -26.29 14.99 -8.14
C LEU A 765 -25.16 14.42 -9.00
N ARG A 766 -24.51 13.36 -8.52
CA ARG A 766 -23.46 12.69 -9.28
C ARG A 766 -23.98 12.23 -10.64
N ARG A 767 -23.20 12.49 -11.70
CA ARG A 767 -23.71 12.54 -13.07
C ARG A 767 -24.18 11.19 -13.60
N PHE A 768 -23.53 10.10 -13.20
CA PHE A 768 -23.98 8.77 -13.62
C PHE A 768 -25.35 8.34 -13.02
N LEU A 769 -25.85 9.02 -11.97
CA LEU A 769 -27.19 8.79 -11.42
C LEU A 769 -28.30 9.50 -12.20
N VAL A 770 -27.97 10.49 -13.03
CA VAL A 770 -28.93 11.27 -13.83
C VAL A 770 -29.79 10.37 -14.73
N PRO A 771 -29.21 9.42 -15.51
CA PRO A 771 -29.98 8.42 -16.26
C PRO A 771 -30.95 7.61 -15.41
N TYR A 772 -30.55 7.17 -14.22
CA TYR A 772 -31.35 6.29 -13.36
C TYR A 772 -32.70 6.93 -13.01
N PHE A 773 -32.71 8.22 -12.71
CA PHE A 773 -33.92 9.00 -12.41
C PHE A 773 -34.66 9.52 -13.66
N ASN A 774 -34.25 9.08 -14.86
CA ASN A 774 -34.78 9.53 -16.15
C ASN A 774 -34.77 11.06 -16.27
N LEU A 775 -33.60 11.65 -15.97
CA LEU A 775 -33.32 13.07 -16.09
C LEU A 775 -32.39 13.33 -17.28
N THR A 776 -32.19 14.60 -17.60
CA THR A 776 -31.27 15.09 -18.63
C THR A 776 -30.01 15.67 -18.00
N PHE A 777 -28.90 15.67 -18.73
CA PHE A 777 -27.61 16.21 -18.27
C PHE A 777 -27.51 17.76 -18.23
N SER A 778 -28.59 18.49 -18.48
CA SER A 778 -28.63 19.95 -18.40
C SER A 778 -28.47 20.47 -16.96
N ASN A 779 -27.59 21.44 -16.75
CA ASN A 779 -27.31 22.07 -15.44
C ASN A 779 -28.04 23.41 -15.22
N ARG A 780 -28.99 23.76 -16.08
CA ARG A 780 -29.58 25.11 -16.12
C ARG A 780 -30.53 25.41 -14.95
N ASP A 781 -31.31 24.42 -14.50
CA ASP A 781 -32.30 24.60 -13.44
C ASP A 781 -31.81 23.92 -12.15
N SER A 782 -32.43 24.26 -11.02
CA SER A 782 -32.14 23.71 -9.69
C SER A 782 -33.43 23.33 -8.98
N ILE A 783 -33.32 22.60 -7.87
CA ILE A 783 -34.40 22.50 -6.88
C ILE A 783 -34.10 23.53 -5.79
N PRO A 784 -34.76 24.69 -5.81
CA PRO A 784 -34.58 25.70 -4.77
C PRO A 784 -35.22 25.23 -3.46
N LEU A 785 -34.47 25.26 -2.36
CA LEU A 785 -34.94 24.82 -1.04
C LEU A 785 -34.59 25.85 0.04
N GLU A 786 -35.46 26.04 1.04
CA GLU A 786 -35.05 26.68 2.29
C GLU A 786 -34.16 25.73 3.11
N PRO A 787 -33.31 26.23 4.02
CA PRO A 787 -32.44 25.37 4.84
C PRO A 787 -33.20 24.27 5.60
N ILE A 788 -34.41 24.59 6.11
CA ILE A 788 -35.27 23.62 6.79
C ILE A 788 -35.77 22.49 5.86
N ASP A 789 -35.92 22.78 4.56
CA ASP A 789 -36.33 21.77 3.58
C ASP A 789 -35.16 20.89 3.14
N VAL A 790 -33.94 21.44 3.14
CA VAL A 790 -32.72 20.63 2.98
C VAL A 790 -32.57 19.69 4.16
N GLU A 791 -32.79 20.18 5.38
CA GLU A 791 -32.79 19.33 6.57
C GLU A 791 -33.91 18.27 6.52
N LEU A 792 -35.12 18.64 6.09
CA LEU A 792 -36.22 17.70 5.88
C LEU A 792 -35.84 16.59 4.89
N LEU A 793 -35.21 16.94 3.77
CA LEU A 793 -34.70 15.95 2.80
C LEU A 793 -33.72 14.97 3.48
N LEU A 794 -32.83 15.46 4.33
CA LEU A 794 -31.82 14.63 5.00
C LEU A 794 -32.45 13.73 6.08
N THR A 795 -33.36 14.26 6.90
CA THR A 795 -33.88 13.54 8.08
C THR A 795 -35.12 12.70 7.78
N ASP A 796 -35.96 13.14 6.85
CA ASP A 796 -37.23 12.48 6.49
C ASP A 796 -37.52 12.60 4.98
N PRO A 797 -36.80 11.80 4.14
CA PRO A 797 -36.92 11.85 2.69
C PRO A 797 -38.34 11.59 2.16
N ASP A 798 -39.14 10.79 2.85
CA ASP A 798 -40.51 10.44 2.44
C ASP A 798 -41.47 11.63 2.63
N LYS A 799 -41.34 12.36 3.75
CA LYS A 799 -42.07 13.62 3.95
C LYS A 799 -41.59 14.68 2.96
N PHE A 800 -40.29 14.76 2.69
CA PHE A 800 -39.77 15.65 1.66
C PHE A 800 -40.37 15.33 0.29
N GLU A 801 -40.36 14.07 -0.13
CA GLU A 801 -40.96 13.66 -1.41
C GLU A 801 -42.44 14.05 -1.45
N SER A 802 -43.21 13.73 -0.41
CA SER A 802 -44.63 14.07 -0.34
C SER A 802 -44.86 15.58 -0.47
N LYS A 803 -44.02 16.38 0.20
CA LYS A 803 -44.09 17.85 0.21
C LYS A 803 -43.65 18.50 -1.10
N PHE A 804 -42.74 17.91 -1.87
CA PHE A 804 -42.18 18.55 -3.07
C PHE A 804 -42.52 17.89 -4.40
N ARG A 805 -42.92 16.62 -4.43
CA ARG A 805 -43.27 15.89 -5.65
C ARG A 805 -44.56 16.44 -6.25
N ARG A 806 -44.52 16.82 -7.53
CA ARG A 806 -45.71 17.20 -8.30
C ARG A 806 -46.40 16.01 -8.95
N LYS A 807 -47.74 16.04 -8.96
CA LYS A 807 -48.59 15.02 -9.59
C LYS A 807 -49.29 15.54 -10.85
N SER A 808 -49.48 16.84 -10.99
CA SER A 808 -50.09 17.47 -12.18
C SER A 808 -49.44 18.84 -12.52
N PRO A 809 -49.67 19.37 -13.75
CA PRO A 809 -49.23 20.71 -14.13
C PRO A 809 -49.84 21.84 -13.28
N ASP A 810 -51.11 21.69 -12.89
CA ASP A 810 -51.93 22.73 -12.23
C ASP A 810 -51.78 22.77 -10.71
N GLU A 811 -50.96 21.88 -10.14
CA GLU A 811 -50.72 21.81 -8.71
C GLU A 811 -49.87 23.01 -8.25
N HIS A 812 -50.54 24.01 -7.67
CA HIS A 812 -49.93 25.18 -7.02
C HIS A 812 -49.81 24.92 -5.51
N ARG A 813 -48.61 25.06 -4.93
CA ARG A 813 -48.39 24.84 -3.48
C ARG A 813 -47.95 26.12 -2.77
N GLU A 814 -48.43 26.34 -1.55
CA GLU A 814 -48.03 27.46 -0.68
C GLU A 814 -46.50 27.48 -0.49
N GLY A 815 -45.89 28.65 -0.63
CA GLY A 815 -44.43 28.84 -0.62
C GLY A 815 -43.76 28.81 -2.00
N GLU A 816 -44.46 28.40 -3.06
CA GLU A 816 -44.05 28.71 -4.42
C GLU A 816 -44.26 30.22 -4.66
N LEU A 817 -43.18 31.00 -4.72
CA LEU A 817 -43.27 32.36 -5.23
C LEU A 817 -44.00 32.33 -6.57
N PRO A 818 -45.00 33.21 -6.80
CA PRO A 818 -45.80 33.19 -8.00
C PRO A 818 -44.87 33.19 -9.22
N LEU A 819 -45.14 32.29 -10.16
CA LEU A 819 -44.65 32.46 -11.53
C LEU A 819 -44.97 33.90 -11.88
N ARG A 820 -43.96 34.74 -12.13
CA ARG A 820 -44.17 36.15 -12.54
C ARG A 820 -45.21 36.16 -13.66
N SER A 821 -46.46 36.42 -13.29
CA SER A 821 -47.56 36.64 -14.21
C SER A 821 -47.30 38.02 -14.79
N GLY A 822 -47.46 38.11 -16.11
CA GLY A 822 -47.12 39.30 -16.86
C GLY A 822 -47.89 40.55 -16.41
N LYS A 823 -47.37 41.68 -16.92
CA LYS A 823 -47.70 43.10 -16.67
C LYS A 823 -46.82 43.67 -15.55
N THR A 824 -45.96 44.64 -15.84
CA THR A 824 -46.25 45.87 -16.58
C THR A 824 -45.14 46.23 -17.58
N ILE A 825 -45.58 46.93 -18.64
CA ILE A 825 -44.79 47.61 -19.68
C ILE A 825 -43.65 48.44 -19.08
#